data_AF-A0A421J3J4-F1
#
_entry.id   AF-A0A421J3J4-F1
#
_cell.length_a   1.000
_cell.length_b   1.000
_cell.length_c   1.000
_cell.angle_alpha   90.00
_cell.angle_beta   90.00
_cell.angle_gamma   90.00
#
_symmetry.space_group_name_H-M   'P 1'
#
loop_
_entity.id
_entity.type
_entity.pdbx_description
1 polymer ?
#
loop_
_entity_poly.entity_id
_entity_poly.type
_entity_poly.pdbx_seq_one_letter_code
_entity_poly.pdbx_strand_id
1 'polypeptide(L)'
;MVSFSGANLHAGENPPVLGRVQLPINVRSNPVSVNGSRSSTPATVGNYQAETSETVEPRLIHKWSHTHSILCVLPYAKQELLFCGTQDAKILVFDLQTYGLKTVISTERQDDAASVLCMAMAENEQLLFAAGSDSLVRVYDVTKSEFPCTHVIYSSVDIGDVFSLAYSSSLGTLFLGAQNASILWCDLSPNSASSGSEIKYERLPHVRYDRFFDSKGPGGSSNIPPQTKKSHSCLDSVRLVETKSDDIVRFAHNGFIYVMEVFDCHSPTAPHFVNNYASTYQSVLISGGGDGSIKVWGVTCSPRITLTELQTLENTASILAMTIHESYVYVGLSNSCVNVWDLVTNQLVRSFHFCQNNEPTGDFQEQYPGQCDEILSLQLHNNCIFKASTKSGLVKFTLRSNPAPANSAKDASKDSIVMSLEDELYNSAFNTSSASVLAMGKFSSPSGSSFLVSAGHKGLCLWDITNAGSNPENKSRPTKYTHGYTNSDLLTSLEGFTSFKTISQNPTLYLEDSRACAQFLSKLLVNLGASENKLIPVADGNPIVYACFRANAPSVSTDKVPRVLWYAHYDVVDASSSDDWSTDPFTLTAKDGNLFARGVSDNKGPALAAIYAVAELIQTKQLTCDIVFVLEGEEETGSVGFQEAITENKSIIGDVDWIMLSNSYWMDDEIPCLNYGLRGLINASLSVSSSKPDRHSGVDGGVSREPTMDLVQLLGQLRGPQNKINIDNFYDDCLPLMESEIRTYERIERIAAEKDIPNSDVPSLIAKWREPSLTIHKIEVSGPNNNTVIPQTAKASISLRIVPNQNLETIKKQLVSSLETAFKNLETENKLKIDIFHEAEPWLGDPTNVAYKLLYNKIKENWGPTVPDPLFIREGGSIPSIRFLEKSFSAPAVQVPCGQASDNAHLKNEKLRILNLYKLRAILFDTFKELGDSHSISI
;
A
#
# COMPACT_ATOMS: atom_id res chain seq x y z
N MET A 1 -45.77 42.96 28.25
CA MET A 1 -46.46 44.01 27.46
C MET A 1 -45.37 44.75 26.68
N VAL A 2 -45.56 44.93 25.36
CA VAL A 2 -44.71 45.69 24.40
C VAL A 2 -43.40 44.97 24.00
N SER A 3 -42.93 44.83 22.75
CA SER A 3 -43.45 44.80 21.36
C SER A 3 -42.30 44.24 20.49
N PHE A 4 -42.58 43.44 19.46
CA PHE A 4 -41.59 42.83 18.54
C PHE A 4 -41.17 43.77 17.40
N SER A 5 -39.86 43.83 17.08
CA SER A 5 -39.32 44.02 15.72
C SER A 5 -37.79 43.77 15.62
N GLY A 6 -37.36 42.91 14.68
CA GLY A 6 -36.17 43.17 13.85
C GLY A 6 -34.85 42.39 14.06
N ALA A 7 -34.65 41.39 13.20
CA ALA A 7 -33.42 41.02 12.47
C ALA A 7 -32.35 40.07 13.06
N ASN A 8 -32.14 39.01 12.29
CA ASN A 8 -31.11 37.96 12.30
C ASN A 8 -30.00 38.28 11.27
N LEU A 9 -28.86 37.56 11.40
CA LEU A 9 -27.76 37.28 10.44
C LEU A 9 -26.63 38.32 10.27
N HIS A 10 -25.39 37.93 10.57
CA HIS A 10 -24.45 37.42 9.55
C HIS A 10 -23.15 36.83 10.15
N ALA A 11 -22.82 35.63 9.68
CA ALA A 11 -21.48 35.02 9.68
C ALA A 11 -20.68 35.57 8.48
N GLY A 12 -19.36 35.68 8.62
CA GLY A 12 -18.42 36.10 7.58
C GLY A 12 -17.26 35.11 7.47
N GLU A 13 -17.07 34.60 6.26
CA GLU A 13 -16.20 33.51 5.82
C GLU A 13 -14.72 33.94 5.67
N ASN A 14 -13.78 33.04 6.01
CA ASN A 14 -12.37 33.13 5.63
C ASN A 14 -12.11 32.29 4.36
N PRO A 15 -11.30 32.74 3.39
CA PRO A 15 -10.96 31.94 2.22
C PRO A 15 -9.90 30.86 2.55
N PRO A 16 -9.84 29.75 1.79
CA PRO A 16 -9.01 28.60 2.12
C PRO A 16 -7.52 28.81 1.80
N VAL A 17 -6.70 28.19 2.65
CA VAL A 17 -5.27 27.94 2.47
C VAL A 17 -5.07 27.02 1.25
N LEU A 18 -4.08 27.28 0.40
CA LEU A 18 -3.59 26.32 -0.60
C LEU A 18 -2.84 25.20 0.14
N GLY A 19 -3.60 24.29 0.74
CA GLY A 19 -3.13 23.02 1.30
C GLY A 19 -3.26 21.89 0.28
N ARG A 20 -2.49 20.82 0.49
CA ARG A 20 -2.64 19.50 -0.15
C ARG A 20 -4.14 19.17 -0.24
N VAL A 21 -4.60 18.66 -1.39
CA VAL A 21 -6.00 18.22 -1.55
C VAL A 21 -6.31 17.25 -0.42
N GLN A 22 -7.25 17.61 0.45
CA GLN A 22 -7.78 16.69 1.46
C GLN A 22 -8.25 15.43 0.73
N LEU A 23 -7.74 14.27 1.15
CA LEU A 23 -8.37 13.01 0.80
C LEU A 23 -9.78 13.03 1.39
N PRO A 24 -10.83 12.65 0.63
CA PRO A 24 -12.20 12.88 1.04
C PRO A 24 -12.54 12.07 2.31
N ILE A 25 -12.62 12.78 3.44
CA ILE A 25 -13.30 12.36 4.65
C ILE A 25 -14.74 12.91 4.57
N ASN A 26 -15.71 12.05 4.86
CA ASN A 26 -17.16 12.31 4.91
C ASN A 26 -17.56 13.74 5.31
N VAL A 27 -17.91 14.58 4.32
CA VAL A 27 -18.73 15.77 4.52
C VAL A 27 -19.70 15.91 3.34
N ARG A 28 -21.00 15.87 3.62
CA ARG A 28 -22.07 16.21 2.67
C ARG A 28 -22.03 17.72 2.36
N SER A 29 -21.90 18.12 1.10
CA SER A 29 -22.39 19.44 0.63
C SER A 29 -22.49 19.57 -0.90
N ASN A 30 -23.42 20.45 -1.29
CA ASN A 30 -24.03 20.71 -2.59
C ASN A 30 -23.09 21.28 -3.69
N PRO A 31 -23.47 21.19 -4.99
CA PRO A 31 -22.65 21.70 -6.09
C PRO A 31 -22.83 23.21 -6.31
N VAL A 32 -21.72 23.91 -6.51
CA VAL A 32 -21.65 25.27 -7.09
C VAL A 32 -20.87 25.20 -8.39
N SER A 33 -21.44 25.76 -9.46
CA SER A 33 -20.93 25.77 -10.82
C SER A 33 -19.90 26.89 -11.05
N VAL A 34 -18.83 26.58 -11.80
CA VAL A 34 -17.91 27.59 -12.34
C VAL A 34 -17.63 27.29 -13.82
N ASN A 35 -17.91 28.29 -14.66
CA ASN A 35 -17.79 28.29 -16.11
C ASN A 35 -16.33 28.25 -16.59
N GLY A 36 -16.09 27.54 -17.68
CA GLY A 36 -14.79 27.44 -18.35
C GLY A 36 -14.49 28.60 -19.31
N SER A 37 -13.21 28.69 -19.68
CA SER A 37 -12.76 29.37 -20.90
C SER A 37 -11.67 28.55 -21.58
N ARG A 38 -11.84 28.36 -22.89
CA ARG A 38 -10.95 27.65 -23.81
C ARG A 38 -9.87 28.59 -24.34
N SER A 39 -8.62 28.14 -24.45
CA SER A 39 -7.64 28.62 -25.43
C SER A 39 -6.59 27.52 -25.68
N SER A 40 -6.69 26.80 -26.79
CA SER A 40 -5.88 26.96 -28.01
C SER A 40 -4.53 26.22 -27.97
N THR A 41 -4.47 25.15 -28.76
CA THR A 41 -3.29 24.44 -29.26
C THR A 41 -2.22 25.37 -29.84
N PRO A 42 -0.93 24.97 -29.85
CA PRO A 42 -0.40 24.44 -31.12
C PRO A 42 0.72 23.38 -31.01
N ALA A 43 0.96 22.79 -32.19
CA ALA A 43 2.23 22.31 -32.74
C ALA A 43 2.59 20.82 -32.61
N THR A 44 2.36 20.15 -33.74
CA THR A 44 2.86 18.87 -34.22
C THR A 44 4.39 18.86 -34.32
N VAL A 45 5.06 17.84 -33.76
CA VAL A 45 6.48 17.53 -34.04
C VAL A 45 6.68 16.02 -34.17
N GLY A 46 7.08 15.60 -35.38
CA GLY A 46 8.15 14.63 -35.66
C GLY A 46 8.05 13.20 -35.10
N ASN A 47 7.70 12.26 -35.98
CA ASN A 47 7.93 10.82 -35.83
C ASN A 47 9.38 10.47 -35.45
N TYR A 48 9.58 9.86 -34.29
CA TYR A 48 10.69 8.96 -34.00
C TYR A 48 10.11 7.66 -33.43
N GLN A 49 10.39 6.54 -34.11
CA GLN A 49 10.05 5.21 -33.64
C GLN A 49 10.95 4.87 -32.45
N ALA A 50 10.40 4.92 -31.24
CA ALA A 50 10.97 4.25 -30.08
C ALA A 50 10.53 2.79 -30.10
N GLU A 51 11.50 1.86 -30.04
CA GLU A 51 11.25 0.44 -29.88
C GLU A 51 10.48 0.21 -28.57
N THR A 52 9.30 -0.39 -28.69
CA THR A 52 8.31 -0.60 -27.65
C THR A 52 8.65 -1.81 -26.77
N SER A 53 8.61 -1.67 -25.45
CA SER A 53 8.61 -2.82 -24.53
C SER A 53 7.29 -3.59 -24.67
N GLU A 54 7.31 -4.72 -25.36
CA GLU A 54 6.14 -5.59 -25.51
C GLU A 54 5.81 -6.27 -24.18
N THR A 55 4.64 -5.96 -23.61
CA THR A 55 4.07 -6.77 -22.53
C THR A 55 3.55 -8.07 -23.13
N VAL A 56 3.92 -9.23 -22.56
CA VAL A 56 3.50 -10.53 -23.12
C VAL A 56 1.99 -10.72 -22.91
N GLU A 57 1.27 -10.92 -24.02
CA GLU A 57 -0.17 -11.14 -24.03
C GLU A 57 -0.53 -12.55 -23.55
N PRO A 58 -1.64 -12.74 -22.80
CA PRO A 58 -2.16 -14.07 -22.51
C PRO A 58 -2.49 -14.85 -23.78
N ARG A 59 -2.12 -16.12 -23.83
CA ARG A 59 -2.34 -16.96 -25.01
C ARG A 59 -3.56 -17.85 -24.83
N LEU A 60 -4.53 -17.79 -25.76
CA LEU A 60 -5.63 -18.76 -25.79
C LEU A 60 -5.10 -20.16 -26.12
N ILE A 61 -5.37 -21.14 -25.25
CA ILE A 61 -4.98 -22.54 -25.40
C ILE A 61 -6.10 -23.35 -26.03
N HIS A 62 -7.31 -23.21 -25.50
CA HIS A 62 -8.45 -24.03 -25.90
C HIS A 62 -9.78 -23.31 -25.68
N LYS A 63 -10.79 -23.68 -26.47
CA LYS A 63 -12.16 -23.15 -26.39
C LYS A 63 -13.16 -24.29 -26.54
N TRP A 64 -14.04 -24.43 -25.56
CA TRP A 64 -15.20 -25.32 -25.61
C TRP A 64 -16.46 -24.52 -25.90
N SER A 65 -17.35 -25.12 -26.70
CA SER A 65 -18.70 -24.60 -26.92
C SER A 65 -19.71 -25.42 -26.14
N HIS A 66 -20.67 -24.75 -25.50
CA HIS A 66 -21.75 -25.39 -24.76
C HIS A 66 -23.09 -24.73 -25.06
N THR A 67 -24.20 -25.44 -24.83
CA THR A 67 -25.55 -24.99 -25.21
C THR A 67 -26.14 -23.98 -24.22
N HIS A 68 -25.78 -24.11 -22.94
CA HIS A 68 -26.28 -23.29 -21.85
C HIS A 68 -25.17 -22.43 -21.25
N SER A 69 -25.55 -21.37 -20.53
CA SER A 69 -24.62 -20.50 -19.82
C SER A 69 -23.91 -21.27 -18.70
N ILE A 70 -22.59 -21.08 -18.59
CA ILE A 70 -21.80 -21.57 -17.48
C ILE A 70 -21.73 -20.45 -16.44
N LEU A 71 -22.23 -20.72 -15.22
CA LEU A 71 -22.43 -19.71 -14.17
C LEU A 71 -21.30 -19.72 -13.13
N CYS A 72 -20.63 -20.86 -12.95
CA CYS A 72 -19.47 -20.99 -12.07
C CYS A 72 -18.47 -22.01 -12.64
N VAL A 73 -17.18 -21.80 -12.38
CA VAL A 73 -16.11 -22.70 -12.79
C VAL A 73 -15.16 -22.98 -11.64
N LEU A 74 -14.68 -24.22 -11.56
CA LEU A 74 -13.77 -24.65 -10.51
C LEU A 74 -12.70 -25.59 -11.11
N PRO A 75 -11.51 -25.08 -11.44
CA PRO A 75 -10.41 -25.90 -11.92
C PRO A 75 -9.78 -26.71 -10.78
N TYR A 76 -9.52 -27.97 -11.02
CA TYR A 76 -8.88 -28.91 -10.12
C TYR A 76 -7.50 -29.29 -10.66
N ALA A 77 -6.47 -28.64 -10.12
CA ALA A 77 -5.09 -28.79 -10.60
C ALA A 77 -4.48 -30.18 -10.34
N LYS A 78 -4.66 -30.78 -9.14
CA LYS A 78 -3.96 -32.05 -8.83
C LYS A 78 -4.52 -33.28 -9.56
N GLN A 79 -5.83 -33.28 -9.85
CA GLN A 79 -6.47 -34.34 -10.67
C GLN A 79 -6.65 -33.94 -12.13
N GLU A 80 -6.22 -32.73 -12.52
CA GLU A 80 -6.34 -32.20 -13.88
C GLU A 80 -7.77 -32.28 -14.42
N LEU A 81 -8.74 -31.86 -13.61
CA LEU A 81 -10.16 -31.78 -13.96
C LEU A 81 -10.65 -30.34 -13.94
N LEU A 82 -11.69 -30.03 -14.71
CA LEU A 82 -12.38 -28.75 -14.66
C LEU A 82 -13.88 -28.97 -14.50
N PHE A 83 -14.45 -28.44 -13.41
CA PHE A 83 -15.88 -28.49 -13.14
C PHE A 83 -16.53 -27.18 -13.59
N CYS A 84 -17.64 -27.27 -14.31
CA CYS A 84 -18.41 -26.11 -14.77
C CYS A 84 -19.89 -26.29 -14.43
N GLY A 85 -20.42 -25.44 -13.55
CA GLY A 85 -21.84 -25.42 -13.21
C GLY A 85 -22.64 -24.64 -14.26
N THR A 86 -23.71 -25.24 -14.75
CA THR A 86 -24.52 -24.67 -15.83
C THR A 86 -25.89 -24.20 -15.34
N GLN A 87 -26.50 -23.33 -16.15
CA GLN A 87 -27.87 -22.86 -15.92
C GLN A 87 -28.91 -24.00 -15.97
N ASP A 88 -28.68 -25.05 -16.77
CA ASP A 88 -29.58 -26.20 -16.94
C ASP A 88 -29.29 -27.35 -15.96
N ALA A 89 -28.96 -27.02 -14.70
CA ALA A 89 -28.85 -27.99 -13.62
C ALA A 89 -27.82 -29.12 -13.87
N LYS A 90 -26.69 -28.80 -14.51
CA LYS A 90 -25.61 -29.76 -14.76
C LYS A 90 -24.26 -29.24 -14.27
N ILE A 91 -23.39 -30.18 -13.94
CA ILE A 91 -21.96 -29.93 -13.74
C ILE A 91 -21.22 -30.69 -14.84
N LEU A 92 -20.62 -29.95 -15.76
CA LEU A 92 -19.76 -30.50 -16.80
C LEU A 92 -18.38 -30.77 -16.20
N VAL A 93 -17.83 -31.96 -16.44
CA VAL A 93 -16.50 -32.33 -15.97
C VAL A 93 -15.60 -32.53 -17.18
N PHE A 94 -14.68 -31.60 -17.40
CA PHE A 94 -13.68 -31.68 -18.45
C PHE A 94 -12.37 -32.23 -17.90
N ASP A 95 -11.66 -32.99 -18.74
CA ASP A 95 -10.32 -33.47 -18.48
C ASP A 95 -9.31 -32.46 -19.05
N LEU A 96 -8.43 -31.91 -18.22
CA LEU A 96 -7.48 -30.86 -18.61
C LEU A 96 -6.26 -31.39 -19.38
N GLN A 97 -6.03 -32.71 -19.43
CA GLN A 97 -4.99 -33.29 -20.28
C GLN A 97 -5.49 -33.49 -21.72
N THR A 98 -6.70 -34.01 -21.88
CA THR A 98 -7.29 -34.37 -23.18
C THR A 98 -8.18 -33.27 -23.75
N TYR A 99 -8.57 -32.29 -22.93
CA TYR A 99 -9.61 -31.29 -23.20
C TYR A 99 -10.98 -31.92 -23.55
N GLY A 100 -11.16 -33.21 -23.30
CA GLY A 100 -12.41 -33.93 -23.54
C GLY A 100 -13.42 -33.74 -22.41
N LEU A 101 -14.71 -33.79 -22.74
CA LEU A 101 -15.76 -33.93 -21.72
C LEU A 101 -15.71 -35.34 -21.14
N LYS A 102 -15.33 -35.47 -19.87
CA LYS A 102 -15.17 -36.75 -19.17
C LYS A 102 -16.52 -37.30 -18.72
N THR A 103 -17.35 -36.46 -18.10
CA THR A 103 -18.70 -36.82 -17.66
C THR A 103 -19.57 -35.59 -17.44
N VAL A 104 -20.87 -35.80 -17.24
CA VAL A 104 -21.85 -34.79 -16.88
C VAL A 104 -22.61 -35.26 -15.64
N ILE A 105 -22.54 -34.48 -14.57
CA ILE A 105 -23.29 -34.74 -13.34
C ILE A 105 -24.60 -33.96 -13.43
N SER A 106 -25.74 -34.64 -13.46
CA SER A 106 -27.05 -33.98 -13.39
C SER A 106 -27.42 -33.71 -11.93
N THR A 107 -27.79 -32.46 -11.62
CA THR A 107 -28.32 -32.07 -10.31
C THR A 107 -29.85 -32.16 -10.24
N GLU A 108 -30.52 -32.41 -11.39
CA GLU A 108 -31.96 -32.49 -11.56
C GLU A 108 -32.61 -33.65 -10.78
N ARG A 109 -33.86 -33.42 -10.36
CA ARG A 109 -34.83 -34.51 -10.18
C ARG A 109 -36.11 -34.18 -10.96
N GLN A 110 -36.27 -34.90 -12.06
CA GLN A 110 -37.52 -35.30 -12.71
C GLN A 110 -38.66 -34.29 -12.93
N ASP A 111 -38.45 -32.98 -12.77
CA ASP A 111 -39.18 -31.87 -13.45
C ASP A 111 -38.76 -30.45 -12.97
N ASP A 112 -37.92 -30.30 -11.92
CA ASP A 112 -37.39 -29.00 -11.47
C ASP A 112 -35.89 -28.84 -11.81
N ALA A 113 -35.59 -28.09 -12.89
CA ALA A 113 -34.23 -27.74 -13.29
C ALA A 113 -33.76 -26.48 -12.51
N ALA A 114 -32.94 -26.68 -11.49
CA ALA A 114 -32.33 -25.60 -10.70
C ALA A 114 -30.88 -25.34 -11.13
N SER A 115 -30.56 -24.07 -11.44
CA SER A 115 -29.23 -23.68 -11.92
C SER A 115 -28.15 -23.90 -10.87
N VAL A 116 -26.95 -24.32 -11.29
CA VAL A 116 -25.78 -24.44 -10.40
C VAL A 116 -25.09 -23.07 -10.34
N LEU A 117 -25.28 -22.35 -9.23
CA LEU A 117 -24.87 -20.95 -9.08
C LEU A 117 -23.44 -20.82 -8.55
N CYS A 118 -23.06 -21.69 -7.61
CA CYS A 118 -21.73 -21.66 -7.00
C CYS A 118 -21.23 -23.07 -6.66
N MET A 119 -19.89 -23.19 -6.60
CA MET A 119 -19.21 -24.40 -6.20
C MET A 119 -18.02 -24.07 -5.30
N ALA A 120 -17.69 -24.96 -4.39
CA ALA A 120 -16.49 -24.91 -3.57
C ALA A 120 -15.86 -26.31 -3.47
N MET A 121 -14.59 -26.38 -3.10
CA MET A 121 -13.86 -27.64 -2.95
C MET A 121 -13.18 -27.68 -1.59
N ALA A 122 -13.07 -28.86 -0.99
CA ALA A 122 -12.21 -29.07 0.17
C ALA A 122 -10.72 -28.95 -0.22
N GLU A 123 -9.84 -28.52 0.69
CA GLU A 123 -8.41 -28.33 0.39
C GLU A 123 -7.67 -29.63 0.03
N ASN A 124 -8.15 -30.75 0.56
CA ASN A 124 -7.69 -32.09 0.21
C ASN A 124 -8.24 -32.57 -1.15
N GLU A 125 -9.12 -31.78 -1.76
CA GLU A 125 -9.78 -32.00 -3.03
C GLU A 125 -10.47 -33.38 -3.15
N GLN A 126 -11.04 -33.84 -2.03
CA GLN A 126 -11.85 -35.06 -1.96
C GLN A 126 -13.34 -34.79 -2.10
N LEU A 127 -13.80 -33.61 -1.71
CA LEU A 127 -15.22 -33.24 -1.67
C LEU A 127 -15.49 -31.98 -2.50
N LEU A 128 -16.42 -32.11 -3.45
CA LEU A 128 -16.97 -31.00 -4.22
C LEU A 128 -18.33 -30.60 -3.63
N PHE A 129 -18.49 -29.32 -3.33
CA PHE A 129 -19.74 -28.72 -2.88
C PHE A 129 -20.35 -27.94 -4.04
N ALA A 130 -21.62 -28.19 -4.36
CA ALA A 130 -22.35 -27.45 -5.40
C ALA A 130 -23.70 -27.00 -4.87
N ALA A 131 -24.03 -25.73 -5.08
CA ALA A 131 -25.30 -25.15 -4.65
C ALA A 131 -25.94 -24.32 -5.77
N GLY A 132 -27.25 -24.18 -5.68
CA GLY A 132 -28.05 -23.61 -6.75
C GLY A 132 -29.31 -22.90 -6.31
N SER A 133 -30.21 -22.69 -7.26
CA SER A 133 -31.49 -22.00 -7.08
C SER A 133 -32.57 -22.85 -6.37
N ASP A 134 -32.23 -24.02 -5.85
CA ASP A 134 -33.12 -24.93 -5.12
C ASP A 134 -32.87 -24.91 -3.60
N SER A 135 -32.09 -23.95 -3.10
CA SER A 135 -31.73 -23.80 -1.69
C SER A 135 -30.99 -25.01 -1.09
N LEU A 136 -30.46 -25.92 -1.92
CA LEU A 136 -29.76 -27.13 -1.51
C LEU A 136 -28.27 -27.04 -1.81
N VAL A 137 -27.46 -27.67 -0.95
CA VAL A 137 -26.05 -27.96 -1.27
C VAL A 137 -25.86 -29.46 -1.40
N ARG A 138 -25.32 -29.88 -2.55
CA ARG A 138 -24.98 -31.28 -2.83
C ARG A 138 -23.48 -31.47 -2.67
N VAL A 139 -23.09 -32.56 -2.02
CA VAL A 139 -21.69 -32.90 -1.75
C VAL A 139 -21.31 -34.16 -2.52
N TYR A 140 -20.34 -34.04 -3.42
CA TYR A 140 -19.88 -35.12 -4.28
C TYR A 140 -18.50 -35.60 -3.85
N ASP A 141 -18.32 -36.92 -3.83
CA ASP A 141 -17.03 -37.57 -3.56
C ASP A 141 -16.22 -37.65 -4.86
N VAL A 142 -15.17 -36.82 -4.94
CA VAL A 142 -14.35 -36.65 -6.14
C VAL A 142 -13.30 -37.75 -6.27
N THR A 143 -13.11 -38.58 -5.24
CA THR A 143 -12.16 -39.70 -5.28
C THR A 143 -12.69 -40.90 -6.08
N LYS A 144 -14.00 -40.94 -6.36
CA LYS A 144 -14.67 -42.02 -7.07
C LYS A 144 -14.99 -41.62 -8.50
N SER A 145 -14.88 -42.58 -9.42
CA SER A 145 -15.01 -42.35 -10.87
C SER A 145 -16.36 -41.79 -11.33
N GLU A 146 -17.44 -42.07 -10.59
CA GLU A 146 -18.81 -41.63 -10.92
C GLU A 146 -19.25 -40.38 -10.15
N PHE A 147 -18.37 -39.79 -9.32
CA PHE A 147 -18.69 -38.62 -8.49
C PHE A 147 -20.00 -38.77 -7.71
N PRO A 148 -20.18 -39.81 -6.88
CA PRO A 148 -21.45 -40.05 -6.21
C PRO A 148 -21.77 -38.93 -5.22
N CYS A 149 -23.04 -38.51 -5.19
CA CYS A 149 -23.55 -37.59 -4.19
C CYS A 149 -23.61 -38.31 -2.83
N THR A 150 -22.85 -37.81 -1.86
CA THR A 150 -22.73 -38.40 -0.52
C THR A 150 -23.64 -37.72 0.49
N HIS A 151 -23.75 -36.39 0.41
CA HIS A 151 -24.55 -35.58 1.33
C HIS A 151 -25.42 -34.58 0.59
N VAL A 152 -26.60 -34.31 1.14
CA VAL A 152 -27.44 -33.18 0.75
C VAL A 152 -27.70 -32.34 1.99
N ILE A 153 -27.22 -31.10 1.96
CA ILE A 153 -27.34 -30.13 3.04
C ILE A 153 -28.55 -29.25 2.76
N TYR A 154 -29.42 -29.07 3.75
CA TYR A 154 -30.61 -28.23 3.66
C TYR A 154 -30.76 -27.35 4.90
N SER A 155 -31.45 -26.23 4.74
CA SER A 155 -31.80 -25.32 5.83
C SER A 155 -33.23 -25.59 6.33
N SER A 156 -33.43 -25.48 7.65
CA SER A 156 -34.75 -25.50 8.28
C SER A 156 -35.56 -24.21 8.05
N VAL A 157 -34.88 -23.13 7.68
CA VAL A 157 -35.46 -21.81 7.36
C VAL A 157 -35.37 -21.52 5.86
N ASP A 158 -36.29 -20.72 5.33
CA ASP A 158 -36.29 -20.28 3.93
C ASP A 158 -35.11 -19.33 3.68
N ILE A 159 -34.15 -19.79 2.89
CA ILE A 159 -32.92 -19.06 2.57
C ILE A 159 -32.87 -18.53 1.13
N GLY A 160 -33.81 -18.97 0.27
CA GLY A 160 -33.76 -18.70 -1.16
C GLY A 160 -32.53 -19.31 -1.84
N ASP A 161 -32.02 -18.66 -2.87
CA ASP A 161 -30.85 -19.11 -3.62
C ASP A 161 -29.56 -19.09 -2.77
N VAL A 162 -28.63 -20.00 -3.05
CA VAL A 162 -27.29 -20.01 -2.46
C VAL A 162 -26.29 -19.48 -3.48
N PHE A 163 -25.70 -18.31 -3.18
CA PHE A 163 -24.81 -17.59 -4.12
C PHE A 163 -23.33 -17.82 -3.83
N SER A 164 -22.96 -18.17 -2.61
CA SER A 164 -21.56 -18.39 -2.24
C SER A 164 -21.39 -19.52 -1.22
N LEU A 165 -20.27 -20.22 -1.33
CA LEU A 165 -19.86 -21.31 -0.46
C LEU A 165 -18.40 -21.12 -0.06
N ALA A 166 -18.09 -21.35 1.21
CA ALA A 166 -16.70 -21.36 1.71
C ALA A 166 -16.52 -22.53 2.68
N TYR A 167 -15.51 -23.37 2.45
CA TYR A 167 -15.26 -24.56 3.29
C TYR A 167 -13.94 -24.43 4.04
N SER A 168 -13.98 -24.54 5.36
CA SER A 168 -12.77 -24.63 6.19
C SER A 168 -12.47 -26.09 6.49
N SER A 169 -11.30 -26.56 6.03
CA SER A 169 -10.88 -27.95 6.23
C SER A 169 -10.44 -28.19 7.67
N SER A 170 -9.83 -27.21 8.34
CA SER A 170 -9.45 -27.34 9.75
C SER A 170 -10.65 -27.44 10.70
N LEU A 171 -11.73 -26.71 10.41
CA LEU A 171 -12.97 -26.74 11.18
C LEU A 171 -13.94 -27.84 10.71
N GLY A 172 -13.69 -28.46 9.55
CA GLY A 172 -14.63 -29.39 8.92
C GLY A 172 -15.99 -28.76 8.61
N THR A 173 -16.04 -27.45 8.38
CA THR A 173 -17.28 -26.65 8.35
C THR A 173 -17.47 -25.98 7.01
N LEU A 174 -18.70 -26.09 6.46
CA LEU A 174 -19.13 -25.39 5.27
C LEU A 174 -19.98 -24.17 5.65
N PHE A 175 -19.61 -22.99 5.15
CA PHE A 175 -20.35 -21.74 5.23
C PHE A 175 -21.13 -21.49 3.93
N LEU A 176 -22.36 -20.99 4.06
CA LEU A 176 -23.30 -20.73 2.96
C LEU A 176 -23.77 -19.27 3.01
N GLY A 177 -23.63 -18.56 1.90
CA GLY A 177 -24.12 -17.20 1.71
C GLY A 177 -25.39 -17.21 0.87
N ALA A 178 -26.49 -16.75 1.46
CA ALA A 178 -27.83 -16.94 0.89
C ALA A 178 -28.52 -15.65 0.42
N GLN A 179 -29.58 -15.82 -0.38
CA GLN A 179 -30.42 -14.75 -0.91
C GLN A 179 -31.19 -13.99 0.19
N ASN A 180 -31.55 -14.64 1.29
CA ASN A 180 -32.18 -13.95 2.43
C ASN A 180 -31.17 -13.13 3.28
N ALA A 181 -29.99 -12.84 2.72
CA ALA A 181 -28.92 -12.07 3.34
C ALA A 181 -28.30 -12.69 4.60
N SER A 182 -28.44 -14.01 4.78
CA SER A 182 -27.92 -14.72 5.96
C SER A 182 -26.68 -15.56 5.64
N ILE A 183 -25.77 -15.68 6.61
CA ILE A 183 -24.68 -16.66 6.60
C ILE A 183 -25.10 -17.85 7.45
N LEU A 184 -25.09 -19.05 6.88
CA LEU A 184 -25.37 -20.30 7.58
C LEU A 184 -24.13 -21.19 7.59
N TRP A 185 -24.04 -22.13 8.52
CA TRP A 185 -22.96 -23.12 8.49
C TRP A 185 -23.39 -24.50 8.95
N CYS A 186 -22.67 -25.52 8.49
CA CYS A 186 -22.87 -26.89 8.93
C CYS A 186 -21.54 -27.62 9.15
N ASP A 187 -21.50 -28.44 10.20
CA ASP A 187 -20.36 -29.28 10.55
C ASP A 187 -20.46 -30.62 9.81
N LEU A 188 -19.45 -30.88 8.97
CA LEU A 188 -19.30 -32.09 8.17
C LEU A 188 -18.20 -33.01 8.70
N SER A 189 -17.68 -32.75 9.92
CA SER A 189 -16.68 -33.60 10.54
C SER A 189 -17.22 -35.02 10.80
N PRO A 190 -16.37 -36.07 10.74
CA PRO A 190 -16.80 -37.46 10.92
C PRO A 190 -17.47 -37.75 12.27
N ASN A 191 -17.23 -36.91 13.27
CA ASN A 191 -17.74 -37.06 14.64
C ASN A 191 -19.07 -36.34 14.89
N SER A 192 -19.67 -35.69 13.88
CA SER A 192 -20.96 -35.02 14.05
C SER A 192 -22.07 -36.07 14.24
N ALA A 193 -22.53 -36.19 15.50
CA ALA A 193 -23.60 -37.09 15.89
C ALA A 193 -24.90 -36.66 15.21
N SER A 194 -25.25 -37.29 14.08
CA SER A 194 -26.57 -37.15 13.49
C SER A 194 -27.57 -37.94 14.32
N SER A 195 -28.46 -37.24 15.04
CA SER A 195 -29.68 -37.81 15.59
C SER A 195 -30.47 -38.45 14.45
N GLY A 196 -30.51 -39.78 14.43
CA GLY A 196 -31.26 -40.56 13.46
C GLY A 196 -32.76 -40.33 13.62
N SER A 197 -33.32 -39.45 12.80
CA SER A 197 -34.70 -39.57 12.33
C SER A 197 -34.63 -39.69 10.81
N GLU A 198 -35.32 -40.67 10.23
CA GLU A 198 -35.46 -40.82 8.78
C GLU A 198 -36.27 -39.62 8.24
N ILE A 199 -35.59 -38.50 8.01
CA ILE A 199 -36.19 -37.35 7.35
C ILE A 199 -36.35 -37.73 5.88
N LYS A 200 -37.58 -38.01 5.48
CA LYS A 200 -37.91 -38.27 4.07
C LYS A 200 -37.74 -36.98 3.28
N TYR A 201 -37.02 -37.04 2.16
CA TYR A 201 -36.77 -35.92 1.24
C TYR A 201 -38.05 -35.14 0.88
N GLU A 202 -39.19 -35.83 0.77
CA GLU A 202 -40.53 -35.27 0.51
C GLU A 202 -41.01 -34.25 1.56
N ARG A 203 -40.34 -34.17 2.73
CA ARG A 203 -40.69 -33.26 3.83
C ARG A 203 -39.80 -32.02 3.91
N LEU A 204 -38.81 -31.89 3.03
CA LEU A 204 -37.88 -30.76 3.01
C LEU A 204 -38.64 -29.45 2.72
N PRO A 205 -38.30 -28.33 3.39
CA PRO A 205 -39.06 -27.07 3.29
C PRO A 205 -39.27 -26.54 1.87
N HIS A 206 -38.30 -26.76 0.97
CA HIS A 206 -38.35 -26.31 -0.43
C HIS A 206 -39.17 -27.23 -1.36
N VAL A 207 -39.55 -28.43 -0.92
CA VAL A 207 -40.34 -29.42 -1.71
C VAL A 207 -41.85 -29.31 -1.41
N ARG A 208 -42.26 -28.47 -0.44
CA ARG A 208 -43.66 -28.38 0.00
C ARG A 208 -44.49 -27.52 -0.97
N TYR A 209 -45.60 -28.09 -1.44
CA TYR A 209 -46.44 -27.53 -2.51
C TYR A 209 -47.22 -26.25 -2.15
N ASP A 210 -47.34 -25.88 -0.86
CA ASP A 210 -47.97 -24.62 -0.48
C ASP A 210 -47.53 -24.11 0.90
N ARG A 211 -47.12 -22.82 0.98
CA ARG A 211 -46.63 -22.15 2.20
C ARG A 211 -47.74 -21.73 3.18
N PHE A 212 -49.01 -21.76 2.76
CA PHE A 212 -50.15 -21.23 3.53
C PHE A 212 -50.87 -22.29 4.39
N PHE A 213 -50.81 -23.58 4.03
CA PHE A 213 -51.65 -24.63 4.64
C PHE A 213 -50.97 -25.50 5.71
N ASP A 214 -49.74 -25.17 6.12
CA ASP A 214 -48.97 -25.92 7.15
C ASP A 214 -49.36 -25.56 8.60
N SER A 215 -50.14 -24.50 8.82
CA SER A 215 -50.73 -24.25 10.14
C SER A 215 -51.91 -25.19 10.39
N LYS A 216 -51.88 -25.92 11.51
CA LYS A 216 -53.11 -26.50 12.07
C LYS A 216 -54.04 -25.32 12.40
N GLY A 217 -55.08 -25.12 11.57
CA GLY A 217 -56.19 -24.27 11.95
C GLY A 217 -56.80 -24.75 13.28
N PRO A 218 -57.66 -23.96 13.94
CA PRO A 218 -58.12 -24.22 15.32
C PRO A 218 -58.90 -25.54 15.52
N GLY A 219 -59.11 -26.34 14.47
CA GLY A 219 -59.80 -27.63 14.48
C GLY A 219 -58.95 -28.87 14.11
N GLY A 220 -57.65 -28.74 13.85
CA GLY A 220 -56.74 -29.89 13.82
C GLY A 220 -56.92 -30.97 12.73
N SER A 221 -57.51 -30.66 11.56
CA SER A 221 -57.55 -31.58 10.41
C SER A 221 -56.81 -31.02 9.18
N SER A 222 -55.77 -31.73 8.70
CA SER A 222 -55.13 -31.48 7.41
C SER A 222 -55.93 -32.13 6.29
N ASN A 223 -56.32 -31.36 5.27
CA ASN A 223 -56.81 -31.90 4.00
C ASN A 223 -55.60 -32.19 3.11
N ILE A 224 -55.21 -33.45 3.00
CA ILE A 224 -54.18 -33.91 2.05
C ILE A 224 -54.91 -34.43 0.80
N PRO A 225 -54.68 -33.88 -0.41
CA PRO A 225 -55.17 -34.49 -1.65
C PRO A 225 -54.41 -35.81 -1.90
N PRO A 226 -55.04 -36.82 -2.53
CA PRO A 226 -54.41 -38.12 -2.72
C PRO A 226 -53.26 -38.02 -3.73
N GLN A 227 -52.01 -38.08 -3.25
CA GLN A 227 -50.87 -38.25 -4.13
C GLN A 227 -50.74 -39.71 -4.57
N THR A 228 -50.58 -39.88 -5.88
CA THR A 228 -50.32 -41.15 -6.54
C THR A 228 -48.99 -41.71 -6.06
N LYS A 229 -49.02 -42.92 -5.48
CA LYS A 229 -47.82 -43.70 -5.15
C LYS A 229 -47.05 -43.97 -6.44
N LYS A 230 -45.94 -43.25 -6.65
CA LYS A 230 -44.90 -43.65 -7.60
C LYS A 230 -43.67 -44.04 -6.79
N SER A 231 -43.27 -45.29 -6.97
CA SER A 231 -42.06 -45.87 -6.37
C SER A 231 -40.81 -45.23 -6.98
N HIS A 232 -39.93 -44.69 -6.15
CA HIS A 232 -38.60 -44.24 -6.57
C HIS A 232 -37.52 -45.05 -5.87
N SER A 233 -36.90 -45.95 -6.63
CA SER A 233 -35.70 -46.70 -6.30
C SER A 233 -34.48 -45.94 -6.81
N CYS A 234 -33.78 -45.18 -5.96
CA CYS A 234 -32.38 -44.76 -6.19
C CYS A 234 -31.68 -44.11 -4.96
N LEU A 235 -32.35 -43.88 -3.83
CA LEU A 235 -31.88 -42.91 -2.82
C LEU A 235 -31.73 -43.41 -1.39
N ASP A 236 -31.71 -44.73 -1.18
CA ASP A 236 -31.52 -45.30 0.16
C ASP A 236 -30.10 -45.10 0.74
N SER A 237 -29.21 -44.34 0.08
CA SER A 237 -27.79 -44.20 0.45
C SER A 237 -27.24 -42.76 0.63
N VAL A 238 -28.03 -41.70 0.40
CA VAL A 238 -27.55 -40.30 0.51
C VAL A 238 -27.84 -39.72 1.90
N ARG A 239 -26.83 -39.17 2.59
CA ARG A 239 -26.97 -38.61 3.94
C ARG A 239 -27.55 -37.19 3.89
N LEU A 240 -28.68 -36.97 4.56
CA LEU A 240 -29.23 -35.62 4.74
C LEU A 240 -28.57 -34.94 5.95
N VAL A 241 -28.13 -33.70 5.75
CA VAL A 241 -27.51 -32.86 6.81
C VAL A 241 -28.34 -31.60 6.95
N GLU A 242 -28.83 -31.34 8.15
CA GLU A 242 -29.60 -30.13 8.46
C GLU A 242 -28.67 -29.03 8.99
N THR A 243 -28.75 -27.85 8.39
CA THR A 243 -28.23 -26.63 9.01
C THR A 243 -29.19 -26.20 10.13
N LYS A 244 -28.72 -26.23 11.37
CA LYS A 244 -29.57 -25.96 12.53
C LYS A 244 -30.04 -24.51 12.53
N SER A 245 -31.23 -24.28 13.09
CA SER A 245 -31.80 -22.93 13.23
C SER A 245 -30.97 -21.95 14.08
N ASP A 246 -30.03 -22.47 14.88
CA ASP A 246 -29.08 -21.69 15.69
C ASP A 246 -27.76 -21.40 14.91
N ASP A 247 -27.45 -22.17 13.87
CA ASP A 247 -26.20 -22.09 13.10
C ASP A 247 -26.36 -21.12 11.91
N ILE A 248 -26.83 -19.91 12.24
CA ILE A 248 -27.16 -18.85 11.27
C ILE A 248 -26.91 -17.46 11.87
N VAL A 249 -26.25 -16.60 11.11
CA VAL A 249 -26.29 -15.15 11.28
C VAL A 249 -27.32 -14.60 10.30
N ARG A 250 -28.49 -14.24 10.81
CA ARG A 250 -29.58 -13.66 10.01
C ARG A 250 -29.26 -12.23 9.63
N PHE A 251 -29.53 -11.85 8.38
CA PHE A 251 -29.23 -10.50 7.88
C PHE A 251 -27.78 -10.09 8.16
N ALA A 252 -26.84 -11.02 7.92
CA ALA A 252 -25.42 -10.76 7.99
C ALA A 252 -25.01 -9.60 7.06
N HIS A 253 -25.74 -9.44 5.96
CA HIS A 253 -25.73 -8.27 5.10
C HIS A 253 -27.14 -7.68 4.94
N ASN A 254 -27.24 -6.46 4.41
CA ASN A 254 -28.49 -5.84 3.95
C ASN A 254 -28.78 -6.12 2.46
N GLY A 255 -28.27 -7.24 1.93
CA GLY A 255 -28.39 -7.66 0.55
C GLY A 255 -27.88 -9.09 0.36
N PHE A 256 -27.99 -9.63 -0.86
CA PHE A 256 -27.57 -11.01 -1.14
C PHE A 256 -26.06 -11.18 -0.91
N ILE A 257 -25.62 -12.35 -0.44
CA ILE A 257 -24.21 -12.62 -0.16
C ILE A 257 -23.58 -13.32 -1.36
N TYR A 258 -23.04 -12.53 -2.29
CA TYR A 258 -22.54 -13.03 -3.57
C TYR A 258 -21.19 -13.74 -3.47
N VAL A 259 -20.37 -13.37 -2.49
CA VAL A 259 -18.99 -13.87 -2.38
C VAL A 259 -18.60 -14.08 -0.93
N MET A 260 -17.89 -15.18 -0.68
CA MET A 260 -17.30 -15.49 0.61
C MET A 260 -15.99 -16.25 0.43
N GLU A 261 -15.04 -16.04 1.33
CA GLU A 261 -13.78 -16.77 1.37
C GLU A 261 -13.36 -16.96 2.84
N VAL A 262 -12.84 -18.14 3.18
CA VAL A 262 -12.44 -18.50 4.55
C VAL A 262 -10.97 -18.87 4.60
N PHE A 263 -10.27 -18.37 5.62
CA PHE A 263 -8.85 -18.62 5.85
C PHE A 263 -8.61 -19.19 7.24
N ASP A 264 -7.86 -20.27 7.32
CA ASP A 264 -7.48 -20.89 8.59
C ASP A 264 -6.23 -20.20 9.16
N CYS A 265 -6.34 -19.62 10.36
CA CYS A 265 -5.32 -18.75 10.97
C CYS A 265 -3.97 -19.44 11.21
N HIS A 266 -3.97 -20.76 11.31
CA HIS A 266 -2.77 -21.56 11.56
C HIS A 266 -2.27 -22.31 10.32
N SER A 267 -2.88 -22.07 9.15
CA SER A 267 -2.44 -22.68 7.90
C SER A 267 -1.18 -21.96 7.37
N PRO A 268 -0.13 -22.69 6.96
CA PRO A 268 1.08 -22.07 6.41
C PRO A 268 0.85 -21.39 5.05
N THR A 269 -0.30 -21.64 4.40
CA THR A 269 -0.68 -21.02 3.13
C THR A 269 -1.65 -19.85 3.32
N ALA A 270 -2.05 -19.53 4.55
CA ALA A 270 -2.94 -18.40 4.83
C ALA A 270 -2.23 -17.07 4.55
N PRO A 271 -2.94 -16.06 4.02
CA PRO A 271 -2.38 -14.72 3.85
C PRO A 271 -1.93 -14.12 5.18
N HIS A 272 -0.83 -13.35 5.16
CA HIS A 272 -0.20 -12.85 6.39
C HIS A 272 -1.10 -11.98 7.26
N PHE A 273 -2.09 -11.27 6.70
CA PHE A 273 -2.99 -10.43 7.50
C PHE A 273 -3.80 -11.22 8.53
N VAL A 274 -4.04 -12.52 8.28
CA VAL A 274 -4.80 -13.40 9.18
C VAL A 274 -4.06 -13.61 10.50
N ASN A 275 -2.73 -13.46 10.53
CA ASN A 275 -1.92 -13.57 11.74
C ASN A 275 -2.31 -12.54 12.81
N ASN A 276 -2.88 -11.39 12.41
CA ASN A 276 -3.40 -10.40 13.35
C ASN A 276 -4.55 -10.92 14.22
N TYR A 277 -5.21 -12.00 13.79
CA TYR A 277 -6.37 -12.60 14.44
C TYR A 277 -6.07 -13.99 15.05
N ALA A 278 -4.91 -14.57 14.75
CA ALA A 278 -4.55 -15.94 15.10
C ALA A 278 -4.43 -16.22 16.61
N SER A 279 -4.27 -15.19 17.45
CA SER A 279 -4.27 -15.34 18.91
C SER A 279 -5.64 -15.68 19.49
N THR A 280 -6.71 -15.35 18.77
CA THR A 280 -8.09 -15.36 19.31
C THR A 280 -9.03 -16.22 18.48
N TYR A 281 -8.86 -16.23 17.15
CA TYR A 281 -9.75 -16.90 16.21
C TYR A 281 -9.04 -18.06 15.50
N GLN A 282 -9.77 -19.13 15.23
CA GLN A 282 -9.25 -20.31 14.52
C GLN A 282 -9.23 -20.10 13.01
N SER A 283 -10.25 -19.40 12.50
CA SER A 283 -10.35 -19.01 11.09
C SER A 283 -10.93 -17.60 10.97
N VAL A 284 -10.73 -16.98 9.82
CA VAL A 284 -11.34 -15.70 9.43
C VAL A 284 -12.17 -15.92 8.17
N LEU A 285 -13.44 -15.54 8.21
CA LEU A 285 -14.34 -15.57 7.06
C LEU A 285 -14.54 -14.14 6.56
N ILE A 286 -14.43 -13.91 5.27
CA ILE A 286 -14.67 -12.61 4.63
C ILE A 286 -15.85 -12.76 3.69
N SER A 287 -16.83 -11.86 3.79
CA SER A 287 -18.04 -11.86 2.97
C SER A 287 -18.26 -10.52 2.28
N GLY A 288 -18.74 -10.56 1.04
CA GLY A 288 -19.14 -9.40 0.25
C GLY A 288 -20.63 -9.44 -0.07
N GLY A 289 -21.34 -8.36 0.25
CA GLY A 289 -22.79 -8.28 0.11
C GLY A 289 -23.28 -7.36 -1.00
N GLY A 290 -24.53 -7.58 -1.42
CA GLY A 290 -25.28 -6.71 -2.32
C GLY A 290 -25.54 -5.30 -1.74
N ASP A 291 -25.31 -5.11 -0.45
CA ASP A 291 -25.31 -3.81 0.24
C ASP A 291 -24.00 -3.01 0.04
N GLY A 292 -23.02 -3.57 -0.67
CA GLY A 292 -21.73 -2.93 -0.92
C GLY A 292 -20.74 -3.05 0.24
N SER A 293 -21.08 -3.79 1.30
CA SER A 293 -20.20 -3.99 2.44
C SER A 293 -19.33 -5.24 2.32
N ILE A 294 -18.06 -5.11 2.70
CA ILE A 294 -17.15 -6.23 2.98
C ILE A 294 -17.14 -6.41 4.49
N LYS A 295 -17.48 -7.60 4.98
CA LYS A 295 -17.45 -7.92 6.40
C LYS A 295 -16.39 -8.97 6.69
N VAL A 296 -15.59 -8.72 7.72
CA VAL A 296 -14.58 -9.64 8.24
C VAL A 296 -15.11 -10.27 9.51
N TRP A 297 -15.19 -11.60 9.54
CA TRP A 297 -15.75 -12.38 10.63
C TRP A 297 -14.68 -13.26 11.27
N GLY A 298 -14.51 -13.16 12.58
CA GLY A 298 -13.71 -14.08 13.36
C GLY A 298 -14.51 -15.34 13.68
N VAL A 299 -13.93 -16.51 13.40
CA VAL A 299 -14.55 -17.82 13.65
C VAL A 299 -13.90 -18.47 14.86
N THR A 300 -14.72 -18.83 15.85
CA THR A 300 -14.29 -19.64 17.01
C THR A 300 -15.09 -20.94 17.06
N CYS A 301 -14.48 -22.00 17.59
CA CYS A 301 -15.14 -23.28 17.82
C CYS A 301 -14.91 -23.74 19.28
N SER A 302 -15.85 -23.42 20.19
CA SER A 302 -15.92 -23.97 21.55
C SER A 302 -17.20 -23.50 22.30
N PRO A 303 -18.24 -24.34 22.55
CA PRO A 303 -18.51 -25.71 22.09
C PRO A 303 -19.29 -25.79 20.76
N ARG A 304 -19.62 -24.63 20.15
CA ARG A 304 -20.23 -24.49 18.83
C ARG A 304 -19.47 -23.43 18.04
N ILE A 305 -19.70 -23.40 16.74
CA ILE A 305 -19.16 -22.37 15.87
C ILE A 305 -19.89 -21.06 16.12
N THR A 306 -19.12 -19.99 16.28
CA THR A 306 -19.64 -18.63 16.45
C THR A 306 -18.90 -17.68 15.52
N LEU A 307 -19.66 -16.89 14.76
CA LEU A 307 -19.15 -15.80 13.93
C LEU A 307 -19.23 -14.49 14.71
N THR A 308 -18.10 -13.79 14.81
CA THR A 308 -18.01 -12.45 15.41
C THR A 308 -17.62 -11.45 14.33
N GLU A 309 -18.43 -10.43 14.09
CA GLU A 309 -18.04 -9.34 13.18
C GLU A 309 -16.86 -8.57 13.78
N LEU A 310 -15.72 -8.57 13.07
CA LEU A 310 -14.52 -7.85 13.47
C LEU A 310 -14.49 -6.46 12.84
N GLN A 311 -14.95 -6.37 11.58
CA GLN A 311 -14.81 -5.18 10.78
C GLN A 311 -15.79 -5.14 9.60
N THR A 312 -16.20 -3.93 9.22
CA THR A 312 -16.96 -3.65 8.00
C THR A 312 -16.23 -2.59 7.16
N LEU A 313 -16.12 -2.81 5.85
CA LEU A 313 -15.63 -1.85 4.84
C LEU A 313 -16.77 -1.54 3.86
N GLU A 314 -16.98 -0.28 3.49
CA GLU A 314 -18.16 0.14 2.73
C GLU A 314 -17.80 0.65 1.33
N ASN A 315 -18.47 0.11 0.30
CA ASN A 315 -18.39 0.56 -1.08
C ASN A 315 -19.68 1.27 -1.50
N THR A 316 -19.62 2.02 -2.61
CA THR A 316 -20.75 2.79 -3.13
C THR A 316 -21.80 1.94 -3.88
N ALA A 317 -21.50 0.69 -4.16
CA ALA A 317 -22.32 -0.21 -4.99
C ALA A 317 -22.17 -1.67 -4.55
N SER A 318 -23.09 -2.53 -4.98
CA SER A 318 -23.13 -3.95 -4.65
C SER A 318 -21.85 -4.69 -5.04
N ILE A 319 -21.33 -5.52 -4.15
CA ILE A 319 -20.17 -6.37 -4.42
C ILE A 319 -20.65 -7.67 -5.07
N LEU A 320 -20.17 -7.95 -6.29
CA LEU A 320 -20.55 -9.12 -7.08
C LEU A 320 -19.37 -10.10 -7.25
N ALA A 321 -18.14 -9.61 -7.14
CA ALA A 321 -16.92 -10.40 -7.21
C ALA A 321 -15.94 -9.98 -6.11
N MET A 322 -15.16 -10.93 -5.62
CA MET A 322 -14.10 -10.68 -4.65
C MET A 322 -12.93 -11.61 -4.91
N THR A 323 -11.72 -11.08 -4.78
CA THR A 323 -10.50 -11.88 -4.71
C THR A 323 -9.54 -11.23 -3.73
N ILE A 324 -8.86 -12.05 -2.94
CA ILE A 324 -7.94 -11.59 -1.91
C ILE A 324 -6.52 -11.99 -2.30
N HIS A 325 -5.60 -11.05 -2.20
CA HIS A 325 -4.18 -11.29 -2.42
C HIS A 325 -3.36 -10.59 -1.34
N GLU A 326 -2.65 -11.40 -0.55
CA GLU A 326 -1.93 -10.92 0.64
C GLU A 326 -2.90 -10.17 1.58
N SER A 327 -2.70 -8.88 1.87
CA SER A 327 -3.65 -8.11 2.70
C SER A 327 -4.72 -7.35 1.91
N TYR A 328 -4.66 -7.37 0.58
CA TYR A 328 -5.56 -6.57 -0.24
C TYR A 328 -6.78 -7.39 -0.68
N VAL A 329 -7.97 -6.82 -0.47
CA VAL A 329 -9.22 -7.34 -1.01
C VAL A 329 -9.65 -6.49 -2.20
N TYR A 330 -9.77 -7.16 -3.34
CA TYR A 330 -10.22 -6.56 -4.60
C TYR A 330 -11.68 -6.94 -4.77
N VAL A 331 -12.56 -5.94 -4.82
CA VAL A 331 -13.99 -6.16 -5.01
C VAL A 331 -14.46 -5.57 -6.33
N GLY A 332 -15.16 -6.40 -7.10
CA GLY A 332 -15.84 -6.01 -8.33
C GLY A 332 -17.25 -5.56 -8.01
N LEU A 333 -17.58 -4.33 -8.42
CA LEU A 333 -18.83 -3.68 -8.09
C LEU A 333 -19.81 -3.66 -9.26
N SER A 334 -21.11 -3.55 -8.96
CA SER A 334 -22.17 -3.43 -9.96
C SER A 334 -22.13 -2.14 -10.78
N ASN A 335 -21.47 -1.10 -10.28
CA ASN A 335 -21.29 0.19 -10.97
C ASN A 335 -20.05 0.24 -11.89
N SER A 336 -19.54 -0.92 -12.33
CA SER A 336 -18.35 -1.04 -13.18
C SER A 336 -17.07 -0.49 -12.54
N CYS A 337 -16.93 -0.62 -11.22
CA CYS A 337 -15.72 -0.24 -10.50
C CYS A 337 -15.05 -1.46 -9.85
N VAL A 338 -13.72 -1.49 -9.82
CA VAL A 338 -12.96 -2.40 -8.94
C VAL A 338 -12.36 -1.58 -7.82
N ASN A 339 -12.78 -1.84 -6.58
CA ASN A 339 -12.19 -1.22 -5.41
C ASN A 339 -11.17 -2.15 -4.76
N VAL A 340 -10.05 -1.59 -4.33
CA VAL A 340 -8.97 -2.29 -3.63
C VAL A 340 -8.91 -1.75 -2.22
N TRP A 341 -9.17 -2.59 -1.24
CA TRP A 341 -9.05 -2.26 0.17
C TRP A 341 -7.88 -3.01 0.79
N ASP A 342 -7.21 -2.40 1.75
CA ASP A 342 -6.22 -3.08 2.59
C ASP A 342 -6.88 -3.52 3.90
N LEU A 343 -6.89 -4.83 4.15
CA LEU A 343 -7.46 -5.45 5.34
C LEU A 343 -6.64 -5.20 6.61
N VAL A 344 -5.40 -4.70 6.50
CA VAL A 344 -4.58 -4.36 7.66
C VAL A 344 -4.82 -2.91 8.12
N THR A 345 -4.86 -1.97 7.17
CA THR A 345 -5.04 -0.53 7.49
C THR A 345 -6.50 -0.07 7.41
N ASN A 346 -7.39 -0.88 6.85
CA ASN A 346 -8.83 -0.63 6.71
C ASN A 346 -9.13 0.55 5.78
N GLN A 347 -8.21 0.85 4.87
CA GLN A 347 -8.30 1.97 3.96
C GLN A 347 -8.57 1.48 2.54
N LEU A 348 -9.43 2.21 1.83
CA LEU A 348 -9.56 2.11 0.39
C LEU A 348 -8.25 2.61 -0.23
N VAL A 349 -7.56 1.73 -0.94
CA VAL A 349 -6.27 2.01 -1.58
C VAL A 349 -6.49 2.62 -2.96
N ARG A 350 -7.41 2.03 -3.74
CA ARG A 350 -7.68 2.45 -5.13
C ARG A 350 -9.06 2.06 -5.58
N SER A 351 -9.59 2.83 -6.53
CA SER A 351 -10.81 2.53 -7.28
C SER A 351 -10.56 2.63 -8.79
N PHE A 352 -10.60 1.50 -9.49
CA PHE A 352 -10.53 1.44 -10.95
C PHE A 352 -11.93 1.64 -11.52
N HIS A 353 -12.13 2.69 -12.32
CA HIS A 353 -13.43 3.03 -12.91
C HIS A 353 -13.45 2.68 -14.40
N PHE A 354 -14.48 1.95 -14.84
CA PHE A 354 -14.59 1.47 -16.24
C PHE A 354 -15.77 2.10 -17.03
N CYS A 355 -16.47 3.09 -16.45
CA CYS A 355 -17.62 3.76 -17.07
C CYS A 355 -17.26 5.05 -17.83
N GLN A 356 -18.08 5.41 -18.82
CA GLN A 356 -18.04 6.68 -19.54
C GLN A 356 -18.55 7.82 -18.65
N ASN A 357 -17.81 8.93 -18.59
CA ASN A 357 -18.36 10.23 -18.18
C ASN A 357 -19.41 10.62 -19.23
N ASN A 358 -20.69 10.33 -18.97
CA ASN A 358 -21.74 11.09 -19.63
C ASN A 358 -21.65 12.51 -19.09
N GLU A 359 -21.22 13.46 -19.92
CA GLU A 359 -21.40 14.87 -19.65
C GLU A 359 -22.87 15.13 -19.28
N PRO A 360 -23.15 16.06 -18.34
CA PRO A 360 -24.52 16.45 -18.04
C PRO A 360 -25.05 17.26 -19.24
N THR A 361 -25.65 16.58 -20.22
CA THR A 361 -26.51 17.26 -21.19
C THR A 361 -27.75 17.74 -20.46
N GLY A 362 -27.93 19.05 -20.45
CA GLY A 362 -29.05 19.71 -19.78
C GLY A 362 -30.43 19.22 -20.22
N ASP A 363 -31.36 19.39 -19.30
CA ASP A 363 -32.81 19.41 -19.44
C ASP A 363 -33.53 18.16 -19.98
N PHE A 364 -34.27 17.54 -19.05
CA PHE A 364 -35.46 16.71 -19.23
C PHE A 364 -35.38 15.52 -20.20
N GLN A 365 -35.08 14.33 -19.64
CA GLN A 365 -35.88 13.13 -19.87
C GLN A 365 -35.55 12.01 -18.87
N GLU A 366 -36.55 11.58 -18.11
CA GLU A 366 -36.62 10.26 -17.50
C GLU A 366 -36.56 9.21 -18.64
N GLN A 367 -35.40 8.62 -18.89
CA GLN A 367 -35.27 7.42 -19.73
C GLN A 367 -34.04 6.63 -19.29
N TYR A 368 -34.30 5.50 -18.64
CA TYR A 368 -33.44 4.34 -18.31
C TYR A 368 -31.95 4.61 -18.07
N PRO A 369 -31.42 4.39 -16.83
CA PRO A 369 -29.98 4.46 -16.62
C PRO A 369 -29.30 3.45 -17.55
N GLY A 370 -28.35 3.92 -18.37
CA GLY A 370 -27.54 3.04 -19.19
C GLY A 370 -26.97 1.93 -18.30
N GLN A 371 -27.35 0.67 -18.55
CA GLN A 371 -26.93 -0.47 -17.75
C GLN A 371 -25.41 -0.46 -17.56
N CYS A 372 -24.95 -0.45 -16.31
CA CYS A 372 -23.53 -0.53 -15.98
C CYS A 372 -22.93 -1.90 -16.41
N ASP A 373 -21.62 -1.94 -16.66
CA ASP A 373 -20.87 -3.16 -16.95
C ASP A 373 -20.46 -3.84 -15.63
N GLU A 374 -21.38 -4.62 -15.09
CA GLU A 374 -21.26 -5.32 -13.80
C GLU A 374 -20.08 -6.29 -13.78
N ILE A 375 -19.26 -6.22 -12.73
CA ILE A 375 -18.07 -7.06 -12.57
C ILE A 375 -18.43 -8.35 -11.84
N LEU A 376 -18.51 -9.45 -12.57
CA LEU A 376 -19.02 -10.72 -12.04
C LEU A 376 -17.95 -11.66 -11.51
N SER A 377 -16.70 -11.52 -11.97
CA SER A 377 -15.58 -12.29 -11.44
C SER A 377 -14.27 -11.52 -11.57
N LEU A 378 -13.34 -11.77 -10.65
CA LEU A 378 -12.01 -11.17 -10.60
C LEU A 378 -10.96 -12.24 -10.33
N GLN A 379 -9.83 -12.15 -11.03
CA GLN A 379 -8.65 -12.99 -10.80
C GLN A 379 -7.37 -12.15 -10.89
N LEU A 380 -6.40 -12.47 -10.03
CA LEU A 380 -5.12 -11.77 -9.95
C LEU A 380 -3.96 -12.69 -10.34
N HIS A 381 -3.03 -12.18 -11.16
CA HIS A 381 -1.77 -12.86 -11.47
C HIS A 381 -0.72 -11.87 -11.94
N ASN A 382 0.50 -11.94 -11.41
CA ASN A 382 1.68 -11.18 -11.88
C ASN A 382 1.39 -9.69 -12.21
N ASN A 383 0.99 -8.90 -11.20
CA ASN A 383 0.63 -7.49 -11.31
C ASN A 383 -0.50 -7.17 -12.31
N CYS A 384 -1.23 -8.17 -12.78
CA CYS A 384 -2.40 -8.02 -13.64
C CYS A 384 -3.68 -8.39 -12.91
N ILE A 385 -4.71 -7.60 -13.16
CA ILE A 385 -6.09 -7.91 -12.81
C ILE A 385 -6.79 -8.40 -14.07
N PHE A 386 -7.43 -9.55 -13.95
CA PHE A 386 -8.37 -10.08 -14.92
C PHE A 386 -9.78 -9.82 -14.40
N LYS A 387 -10.55 -9.08 -15.19
CA LYS A 387 -11.94 -8.71 -14.91
C LYS A 387 -12.85 -9.43 -15.89
N ALA A 388 -13.84 -10.13 -15.36
CA ALA A 388 -14.96 -10.66 -16.13
C ALA A 388 -16.20 -9.80 -15.88
N SER A 389 -16.90 -9.42 -16.93
CA SER A 389 -18.10 -8.61 -16.82
C SER A 389 -19.18 -8.95 -17.84
N THR A 390 -20.36 -8.38 -17.62
CA THR A 390 -21.56 -8.64 -18.43
C THR A 390 -21.46 -8.08 -19.85
N LYS A 391 -20.73 -6.98 -20.08
CA LYS A 391 -20.65 -6.32 -21.38
C LYS A 391 -19.25 -6.33 -21.99
N SER A 392 -18.22 -5.96 -21.22
CA SER A 392 -16.84 -5.90 -21.73
C SER A 392 -16.13 -7.26 -21.81
N GLY A 393 -16.73 -8.31 -21.23
CA GLY A 393 -16.21 -9.67 -21.29
C GLY A 393 -14.99 -9.85 -20.41
N LEU A 394 -13.92 -10.44 -20.95
CA LEU A 394 -12.66 -10.65 -20.21
C LEU A 394 -11.67 -9.52 -20.53
N VAL A 395 -11.34 -8.71 -19.53
CA VAL A 395 -10.38 -7.61 -19.66
C VAL A 395 -9.18 -7.87 -18.74
N LYS A 396 -7.97 -7.78 -19.31
CA LYS A 396 -6.72 -7.71 -18.54
C LYS A 396 -6.26 -6.26 -18.47
N PHE A 397 -5.88 -5.82 -17.28
CA PHE A 397 -5.19 -4.56 -17.07
C PHE A 397 -4.15 -4.71 -15.96
N THR A 398 -3.12 -3.87 -15.97
CA THR A 398 -2.09 -3.91 -14.94
C THR A 398 -2.54 -3.11 -13.71
N LEU A 399 -2.03 -3.46 -12.53
CA LEU A 399 -2.20 -2.66 -11.31
C LEU A 399 -1.70 -1.21 -11.50
N ARG A 400 -0.75 -1.00 -12.43
CA ARG A 400 -0.06 0.27 -12.66
C ARG A 400 -0.78 1.21 -13.64
N SER A 401 -1.68 0.71 -14.49
CA SER A 401 -2.37 1.48 -15.54
C SER A 401 -3.79 1.86 -15.12
N ASN A 402 -4.20 3.12 -15.34
CA ASN A 402 -5.62 3.48 -15.31
C ASN A 402 -6.32 2.92 -16.56
N PRO A 403 -7.40 2.14 -16.44
CA PRO A 403 -8.09 1.58 -17.59
C PRO A 403 -8.75 2.69 -18.42
N ALA A 404 -8.50 2.70 -19.74
CA ALA A 404 -9.18 3.60 -20.66
C ALA A 404 -10.63 3.11 -20.95
N PRO A 405 -11.61 4.01 -21.15
CA PRO A 405 -12.98 3.61 -21.48
C PRO A 405 -13.06 2.91 -22.85
N ALA A 406 -13.79 1.79 -22.89
CA ALA A 406 -13.74 0.75 -23.94
C ALA A 406 -14.26 1.12 -25.35
N ASN A 407 -14.31 2.40 -25.76
CA ASN A 407 -14.85 2.80 -27.08
C ASN A 407 -13.95 3.73 -27.91
N SER A 408 -12.74 4.07 -27.47
CA SER A 408 -11.75 4.67 -28.38
C SER A 408 -10.82 3.57 -28.92
N ALA A 409 -11.22 2.94 -30.04
CA ALA A 409 -10.32 2.06 -30.81
C ALA A 409 -9.02 2.77 -31.32
N LYS A 410 -8.81 4.03 -30.93
CA LYS A 410 -7.62 4.84 -31.20
C LYS A 410 -6.82 5.23 -29.96
N ASP A 411 -7.34 5.04 -28.74
CA ASP A 411 -6.68 5.47 -27.48
C ASP A 411 -6.80 4.44 -26.34
N ALA A 412 -7.13 3.17 -26.62
CA ALA A 412 -6.89 2.11 -25.64
C ALA A 412 -5.39 2.13 -25.28
N SER A 413 -5.07 2.46 -24.03
CA SER A 413 -3.69 2.33 -23.53
C SER A 413 -3.21 0.93 -23.90
N LYS A 414 -2.00 0.80 -24.46
CA LYS A 414 -1.40 -0.48 -24.87
C LYS A 414 -1.35 -1.55 -23.75
N ASP A 415 -1.70 -1.19 -22.51
CA ASP A 415 -1.71 -2.04 -21.33
C ASP A 415 -3.07 -2.69 -20.99
N SER A 416 -4.16 -2.33 -21.68
CA SER A 416 -5.48 -2.95 -21.48
C SER A 416 -5.85 -3.83 -22.68
N ILE A 417 -5.85 -5.15 -22.49
CA ILE A 417 -6.17 -6.12 -23.54
C ILE A 417 -7.60 -6.63 -23.31
N VAL A 418 -8.47 -6.42 -24.29
CA VAL A 418 -9.81 -7.02 -24.32
C VAL A 418 -9.68 -8.40 -24.96
N MET A 419 -9.93 -9.44 -24.18
CA MET A 419 -9.93 -10.83 -24.63
C MET A 419 -11.36 -11.25 -24.95
N SER A 420 -11.69 -11.32 -26.24
CA SER A 420 -13.01 -11.74 -26.70
C SER A 420 -13.16 -13.27 -26.69
N LEU A 421 -14.36 -13.75 -26.38
CA LEU A 421 -14.75 -15.15 -26.56
C LEU A 421 -15.11 -15.49 -28.02
N GLU A 422 -15.19 -14.51 -28.93
CA GLU A 422 -15.56 -14.68 -30.34
C GLU A 422 -14.35 -14.51 -31.27
N ASP A 423 -14.21 -15.38 -32.28
CA ASP A 423 -13.07 -15.42 -33.21
C ASP A 423 -12.95 -14.12 -34.04
N GLU A 424 -11.72 -13.60 -34.19
CA GLU A 424 -11.37 -12.49 -35.09
C GLU A 424 -11.41 -12.84 -36.59
N LEU A 425 -11.87 -14.03 -36.97
CA LEU A 425 -11.96 -14.47 -38.36
C LEU A 425 -13.34 -15.07 -38.66
N TYR A 426 -14.42 -14.35 -38.39
CA TYR A 426 -15.70 -14.43 -39.11
C TYR A 426 -16.69 -13.48 -38.43
N ASN A 427 -16.96 -12.30 -39.01
CA ASN A 427 -18.29 -11.65 -39.07
C ASN A 427 -18.20 -10.16 -39.45
N SER A 428 -18.43 -9.86 -40.72
CA SER A 428 -18.79 -8.53 -41.21
C SER A 428 -20.29 -8.22 -41.05
N ALA A 429 -21.02 -8.96 -40.19
CA ALA A 429 -22.43 -8.70 -39.90
C ALA A 429 -22.94 -9.60 -38.77
N PHE A 430 -22.61 -9.35 -37.50
CA PHE A 430 -23.45 -9.78 -36.36
C PHE A 430 -23.22 -8.89 -35.13
N ASN A 431 -24.33 -8.59 -34.43
CA ASN A 431 -24.44 -7.72 -33.26
C ASN A 431 -23.38 -7.97 -32.18
N THR A 432 -22.86 -6.88 -31.61
CA THR A 432 -22.00 -6.77 -30.42
C THR A 432 -22.67 -7.22 -29.11
N SER A 433 -23.54 -8.23 -29.12
CA SER A 433 -24.46 -8.53 -28.01
C SER A 433 -24.17 -9.82 -27.22
N SER A 434 -22.98 -10.42 -27.28
CA SER A 434 -22.70 -11.65 -26.49
C SER A 434 -21.26 -11.91 -26.06
N ALA A 435 -20.53 -10.88 -25.60
CA ALA A 435 -19.20 -11.05 -24.99
C ALA A 435 -19.22 -11.33 -23.46
N SER A 436 -20.38 -11.61 -22.87
CA SER A 436 -20.52 -11.75 -21.41
C SER A 436 -19.70 -12.91 -20.82
N VAL A 437 -18.82 -12.60 -19.88
CA VAL A 437 -18.07 -13.58 -19.07
C VAL A 437 -18.64 -13.55 -17.66
N LEU A 438 -19.21 -14.68 -17.23
CA LEU A 438 -19.95 -14.80 -15.97
C LEU A 438 -19.06 -15.32 -14.84
N ALA A 439 -18.08 -16.16 -15.17
CA ALA A 439 -17.22 -16.80 -14.17
C ALA A 439 -15.78 -16.94 -14.65
N MET A 440 -14.84 -16.87 -13.71
CA MET A 440 -13.44 -17.20 -13.92
C MET A 440 -12.90 -18.11 -12.84
N GLY A 441 -11.94 -18.96 -13.23
CA GLY A 441 -11.18 -19.80 -12.33
C GLY A 441 -9.71 -19.76 -12.70
N LYS A 442 -8.83 -19.72 -11.70
CA LYS A 442 -7.37 -19.73 -11.89
C LYS A 442 -6.77 -20.98 -11.27
N PHE A 443 -5.81 -21.60 -11.96
CA PHE A 443 -5.03 -22.71 -11.40
C PHE A 443 -3.59 -22.68 -11.90
N SER A 444 -2.71 -23.42 -11.23
CA SER A 444 -1.33 -23.62 -11.67
C SER A 444 -1.07 -25.09 -11.89
N SER A 445 -0.34 -25.44 -12.95
CA SER A 445 0.11 -26.81 -13.17
C SER A 445 1.19 -27.20 -12.16
N PRO A 446 1.40 -28.51 -11.93
CA PRO A 446 2.55 -29.01 -11.18
C PRO A 446 3.90 -28.56 -11.76
N SER A 447 3.95 -28.21 -13.06
CA SER A 447 5.15 -27.69 -13.74
C SER A 447 5.40 -26.19 -13.50
N GLY A 448 4.52 -25.48 -12.80
CA GLY A 448 4.66 -24.06 -12.46
C GLY A 448 4.07 -23.08 -13.48
N SER A 449 3.37 -23.55 -14.51
CA SER A 449 2.62 -22.70 -15.44
C SER A 449 1.29 -22.28 -14.82
N SER A 450 0.85 -21.05 -15.07
CA SER A 450 -0.42 -20.53 -14.57
C SER A 450 -1.44 -20.37 -15.69
N PHE A 451 -2.66 -20.84 -15.42
CA PHE A 451 -3.75 -20.85 -16.37
C PHE A 451 -4.98 -20.14 -15.82
N LEU A 452 -5.71 -19.47 -16.72
CA LEU A 452 -7.01 -18.85 -16.44
C LEU A 452 -8.08 -19.54 -17.26
N VAL A 453 -9.21 -19.85 -16.62
CA VAL A 453 -10.43 -20.32 -17.27
C VAL A 453 -11.45 -19.20 -17.22
N SER A 454 -12.05 -18.86 -18.35
CA SER A 454 -13.15 -17.89 -18.44
C SER A 454 -14.38 -18.56 -19.05
N ALA A 455 -15.53 -18.36 -18.43
CA ALA A 455 -16.77 -18.98 -18.86
C ALA A 455 -17.92 -17.97 -18.90
N GLY A 456 -18.85 -18.16 -19.84
CA GLY A 456 -19.99 -17.28 -20.00
C GLY A 456 -21.07 -17.88 -20.87
N HIS A 457 -21.70 -17.04 -21.69
CA HIS A 457 -22.80 -17.48 -22.54
C HIS A 457 -22.27 -18.35 -23.69
N LYS A 458 -22.56 -19.65 -23.65
CA LYS A 458 -22.21 -20.66 -24.68
C LYS A 458 -20.72 -20.85 -24.98
N GLY A 459 -19.82 -20.31 -24.14
CA GLY A 459 -18.38 -20.37 -24.35
C GLY A 459 -17.60 -20.59 -23.05
N LEU A 460 -16.56 -21.40 -23.15
CA LEU A 460 -15.56 -21.67 -22.11
C LEU A 460 -14.18 -21.60 -22.77
N CYS A 461 -13.26 -20.82 -22.23
CA CYS A 461 -11.91 -20.65 -22.75
C CYS A 461 -10.86 -20.93 -21.68
N LEU A 462 -9.74 -21.51 -22.10
CA LEU A 462 -8.54 -21.74 -21.29
C LEU A 462 -7.40 -20.88 -21.84
N TRP A 463 -6.79 -20.07 -20.98
CA TRP A 463 -5.73 -19.12 -21.31
C TRP A 463 -4.44 -19.46 -20.55
N ASP A 464 -3.30 -19.40 -21.22
CA ASP A 464 -1.98 -19.36 -20.59
C ASP A 464 -1.72 -17.93 -20.10
N ILE A 465 -1.58 -17.77 -18.79
CA ILE A 465 -1.26 -16.49 -18.17
C ILE A 465 0.13 -16.48 -17.53
N THR A 466 0.94 -17.53 -17.70
CA THR A 466 2.22 -17.72 -17.01
C THR A 466 3.15 -16.50 -17.08
N ASN A 467 3.20 -15.86 -18.26
CA ASN A 467 4.04 -14.69 -18.50
C ASN A 467 3.24 -13.37 -18.54
N ALA A 468 1.95 -13.40 -18.22
CA ALA A 468 1.11 -12.21 -18.27
C ALA A 468 1.56 -11.24 -17.17
N GLY A 469 2.18 -10.12 -17.56
CA GLY A 469 2.64 -9.08 -16.63
C GLY A 469 4.05 -9.29 -16.05
N SER A 470 4.76 -10.36 -16.44
CA SER A 470 6.18 -10.51 -16.14
C SER A 470 7.03 -9.70 -17.12
N ASN A 471 7.95 -8.88 -16.62
CA ASN A 471 9.09 -8.44 -17.43
C ASN A 471 9.89 -9.68 -17.84
N PRO A 472 10.39 -9.78 -19.09
CA PRO A 472 11.07 -10.98 -19.59
C PRO A 472 12.31 -11.41 -18.79
N GLU A 473 12.76 -10.62 -17.80
CA GLU A 473 13.93 -10.90 -16.96
C GLU A 473 13.63 -11.47 -15.57
N ASN A 474 12.38 -11.45 -15.08
CA ASN A 474 12.08 -11.94 -13.72
C ASN A 474 11.49 -13.35 -13.72
N LYS A 475 12.37 -14.36 -13.84
CA LYS A 475 12.03 -15.74 -13.49
C LYS A 475 11.94 -15.88 -11.97
N SER A 476 10.85 -16.50 -11.52
CA SER A 476 10.52 -16.83 -10.13
C SER A 476 11.70 -17.46 -9.37
N ARG A 477 12.05 -16.92 -8.20
CA ARG A 477 13.03 -17.51 -7.28
C ARG A 477 12.31 -18.33 -6.20
N PRO A 478 12.80 -19.55 -5.89
CA PRO A 478 12.21 -20.38 -4.86
C PRO A 478 12.54 -19.87 -3.45
N THR A 479 11.56 -19.98 -2.56
CA THR A 479 11.66 -19.68 -1.12
C THR A 479 12.28 -20.85 -0.37
N LYS A 480 13.45 -20.62 0.25
CA LYS A 480 13.90 -21.11 1.58
C LYS A 480 15.41 -20.82 1.73
N TYR A 481 15.74 -19.78 2.49
CA TYR A 481 17.11 -19.47 2.89
C TYR A 481 17.61 -20.54 3.86
N THR A 482 18.46 -21.44 3.36
CA THR A 482 19.03 -22.56 4.13
C THR A 482 20.53 -22.44 4.36
N HIS A 483 21.13 -21.30 4.00
CA HIS A 483 22.53 -20.94 4.24
C HIS A 483 22.61 -19.55 4.89
N GLY A 484 23.69 -19.27 5.61
CA GLY A 484 23.90 -17.99 6.34
C GLY A 484 23.64 -16.77 5.47
N TYR A 485 23.04 -15.71 6.03
CA TYR A 485 22.73 -14.50 5.26
C TYR A 485 24.00 -13.91 4.64
N THR A 486 24.08 -13.85 3.32
CA THR A 486 25.28 -13.38 2.59
C THR A 486 25.11 -11.95 2.10
N ASN A 487 26.19 -11.37 1.59
CA ASN A 487 26.12 -10.09 0.87
C ASN A 487 25.35 -10.20 -0.45
N SER A 488 25.23 -11.40 -1.04
CA SER A 488 24.42 -11.62 -2.24
C SER A 488 22.93 -11.53 -1.93
N ASP A 489 22.51 -11.98 -0.75
CA ASP A 489 21.12 -11.86 -0.29
C ASP A 489 20.77 -10.39 -0.05
N LEU A 490 21.67 -9.65 0.62
CA LEU A 490 21.54 -8.21 0.79
C LEU A 490 21.37 -7.49 -0.55
N LEU A 491 22.22 -7.77 -1.55
CA LEU A 491 22.08 -7.17 -2.87
C LEU A 491 20.76 -7.53 -3.57
N THR A 492 20.30 -8.78 -3.43
CA THR A 492 19.01 -9.21 -3.97
C THR A 492 17.86 -8.44 -3.32
N SER A 493 17.88 -8.26 -2.00
CA SER A 493 16.90 -7.43 -1.30
C SER A 493 16.99 -5.97 -1.72
N LEU A 494 18.21 -5.45 -1.93
CA LEU A 494 18.42 -4.07 -2.37
C LEU A 494 17.86 -3.83 -3.77
N GLU A 495 18.08 -4.75 -4.71
CA GLU A 495 17.51 -4.72 -6.05
C GLU A 495 15.98 -4.59 -5.99
N GLY A 496 15.32 -5.46 -5.22
CA GLY A 496 13.88 -5.38 -4.97
C GLY A 496 13.46 -4.06 -4.31
N PHE A 497 14.20 -3.62 -3.28
CA PHE A 497 13.88 -2.42 -2.51
C PHE A 497 13.99 -1.13 -3.35
N THR A 498 15.01 -1.03 -4.20
CA THR A 498 15.20 0.12 -5.11
C THR A 498 14.19 0.14 -6.26
N SER A 499 13.54 -0.99 -6.57
CA SER A 499 12.54 -1.06 -7.64
C SER A 499 11.21 -0.37 -7.31
N PHE A 500 10.92 -0.16 -6.01
CA PHE A 500 9.74 0.57 -5.57
C PHE A 500 9.94 2.09 -5.76
N LYS A 501 9.04 2.72 -6.52
CA LYS A 501 9.07 4.18 -6.77
C LYS A 501 8.44 4.94 -5.61
N THR A 502 9.13 4.96 -4.48
CA THR A 502 8.65 5.54 -3.22
C THR A 502 8.77 7.07 -3.17
N ILE A 503 8.28 7.77 -4.19
CA ILE A 503 8.44 9.23 -4.32
C ILE A 503 7.35 9.96 -3.50
N SER A 504 7.69 10.35 -2.26
CA SER A 504 6.77 10.95 -1.28
C SER A 504 6.21 12.31 -1.70
N GLN A 505 6.94 13.08 -2.52
CA GLN A 505 6.49 14.39 -3.03
C GLN A 505 5.19 14.29 -3.87
N ASN A 506 4.94 13.12 -4.49
CA ASN A 506 3.82 12.89 -5.40
C ASN A 506 2.94 11.71 -4.90
N PRO A 507 2.30 11.82 -3.72
CA PRO A 507 1.63 10.70 -3.07
C PRO A 507 0.53 10.10 -3.95
N THR A 508 -0.28 10.91 -4.65
CA THR A 508 -1.38 10.43 -5.49
C THR A 508 -0.94 9.43 -6.57
N LEU A 509 0.30 9.55 -7.07
CA LEU A 509 0.83 8.67 -8.10
C LEU A 509 1.55 7.45 -7.50
N TYR A 510 2.24 7.63 -6.37
CA TYR A 510 3.20 6.65 -5.85
C TYR A 510 2.80 6.00 -4.52
N LEU A 511 1.63 6.34 -3.96
CA LEU A 511 1.14 5.80 -2.68
C LEU A 511 1.14 4.27 -2.65
N GLU A 512 0.76 3.63 -3.76
CA GLU A 512 0.75 2.17 -3.84
C GLU A 512 2.15 1.58 -3.78
N ASP A 513 3.10 2.14 -4.55
CA ASP A 513 4.49 1.69 -4.54
C ASP A 513 5.13 1.92 -3.16
N SER A 514 4.83 3.05 -2.51
CA SER A 514 5.28 3.33 -1.14
C SER A 514 4.69 2.37 -0.11
N ARG A 515 3.41 2.02 -0.21
CA ARG A 515 2.77 1.04 0.70
C ARG A 515 3.25 -0.39 0.44
N ALA A 516 3.39 -0.77 -0.83
CA ALA A 516 3.97 -2.07 -1.21
C ALA A 516 5.41 -2.20 -0.73
N CYS A 517 6.19 -1.10 -0.77
CA CYS A 517 7.53 -1.03 -0.21
C CYS A 517 7.54 -1.23 1.32
N ALA A 518 6.65 -0.55 2.04
CA ALA A 518 6.50 -0.72 3.49
C ALA A 518 6.12 -2.17 3.86
N GLN A 519 5.21 -2.79 3.09
CA GLN A 519 4.85 -4.20 3.26
C GLN A 519 6.02 -5.14 2.92
N PHE A 520 6.78 -4.86 1.85
CA PHE A 520 7.99 -5.60 1.49
C PHE A 520 9.01 -5.57 2.64
N LEU A 521 9.26 -4.40 3.21
CA LEU A 521 10.15 -4.25 4.37
C LEU A 521 9.63 -4.99 5.59
N SER A 522 8.33 -4.88 5.89
CA SER A 522 7.70 -5.63 6.98
C SER A 522 7.90 -7.14 6.79
N LYS A 523 7.60 -7.69 5.60
CA LYS A 523 7.78 -9.11 5.28
C LYS A 523 9.24 -9.53 5.37
N LEU A 524 10.15 -8.70 4.87
CA LEU A 524 11.59 -8.94 4.95
C LEU A 524 12.06 -9.03 6.41
N LEU A 525 11.67 -8.09 7.26
CA LEU A 525 12.02 -8.06 8.68
C LEU A 525 11.51 -9.30 9.43
N VAL A 526 10.25 -9.71 9.19
CA VAL A 526 9.72 -10.97 9.77
C VAL A 526 10.53 -12.18 9.32
N ASN A 527 10.79 -12.29 8.01
CA ASN A 527 11.56 -13.42 7.46
C ASN A 527 12.99 -13.49 7.99
N LEU A 528 13.57 -12.35 8.34
CA LEU A 528 14.91 -12.25 8.91
C LEU A 528 14.97 -12.46 10.43
N GLY A 529 13.81 -12.67 11.09
CA GLY A 529 13.74 -13.07 12.49
C GLY A 529 13.26 -11.99 13.46
N ALA A 530 12.57 -10.94 13.00
CA ALA A 530 11.94 -9.97 13.89
C ALA A 530 10.88 -10.67 14.77
N SER A 531 10.93 -10.44 16.07
CA SER A 531 9.98 -11.00 17.03
C SER A 531 8.66 -10.22 17.09
N GLU A 532 8.71 -8.94 16.79
CA GLU A 532 7.55 -8.05 16.71
C GLU A 532 7.65 -7.26 15.41
N ASN A 533 6.51 -7.01 14.77
CA ASN A 533 6.43 -6.23 13.56
C ASN A 533 5.07 -5.54 13.48
N LYS A 534 5.04 -4.28 13.07
CA LYS A 534 3.82 -3.51 12.86
C LYS A 534 4.04 -2.46 11.79
N LEU A 535 3.04 -2.25 10.94
CA LEU A 535 2.92 -1.03 10.15
C LEU A 535 2.13 -0.01 10.97
N ILE A 536 2.80 1.03 11.46
CA ILE A 536 2.18 2.09 12.24
C ILE A 536 1.57 3.09 11.25
N PRO A 537 0.26 3.34 11.30
CA PRO A 537 -0.39 4.27 10.39
C PRO A 537 0.05 5.71 10.66
N VAL A 538 0.22 6.48 9.59
CA VAL A 538 0.46 7.93 9.62
C VAL A 538 -0.70 8.61 8.92
N ALA A 539 -1.28 9.65 9.53
CA ALA A 539 -2.35 10.41 8.91
C ALA A 539 -1.83 11.12 7.65
N ASP A 540 -2.53 10.94 6.52
CA ASP A 540 -2.17 11.54 5.22
C ASP A 540 -0.74 11.25 4.71
N GLY A 541 -0.13 10.15 5.18
CA GLY A 541 1.23 9.76 4.82
C GLY A 541 1.41 8.23 4.69
N ASN A 542 2.63 7.83 4.35
CA ASN A 542 3.03 6.44 4.28
C ASN A 542 3.25 5.84 5.69
N PRO A 543 2.93 4.55 5.91
CA PRO A 543 3.02 3.95 7.24
C PRO A 543 4.48 3.75 7.70
N ILE A 544 4.74 3.95 8.99
CA ILE A 544 6.06 3.66 9.58
C ILE A 544 6.19 2.14 9.75
N VAL A 545 7.27 1.56 9.24
CA VAL A 545 7.62 0.15 9.47
C VAL A 545 8.32 0.05 10.82
N TYR A 546 7.66 -0.58 11.78
CA TYR A 546 8.21 -0.95 13.08
C TYR A 546 8.57 -2.43 13.10
N ALA A 547 9.78 -2.76 13.57
CA ALA A 547 10.14 -4.14 13.89
C ALA A 547 11.09 -4.19 15.09
N CYS A 548 10.98 -5.23 15.90
CA CYS A 548 11.87 -5.46 17.04
C CYS A 548 12.54 -6.83 16.92
N PHE A 549 13.85 -6.86 17.12
CA PHE A 549 14.66 -8.07 17.28
C PHE A 549 15.13 -8.15 18.72
N ARG A 550 14.79 -9.24 19.41
CA ARG A 550 15.18 -9.43 20.82
C ARG A 550 16.58 -10.01 20.94
N ALA A 551 17.30 -9.58 21.97
CA ALA A 551 18.59 -10.17 22.33
C ALA A 551 18.47 -11.69 22.56
N ASN A 552 19.49 -12.46 22.15
CA ASN A 552 19.47 -13.93 22.25
C ASN A 552 19.65 -14.44 23.68
N ALA A 553 20.32 -13.67 24.54
CA ALA A 553 20.44 -13.93 25.97
C ALA A 553 20.49 -12.58 26.71
N PRO A 554 19.82 -12.44 27.87
CA PRO A 554 20.03 -11.27 28.71
C PRO A 554 21.50 -11.22 29.13
N SER A 555 22.13 -10.05 29.03
CA SER A 555 23.50 -9.82 29.49
C SER A 555 23.66 -10.37 30.91
N VAL A 556 24.73 -11.12 31.16
CA VAL A 556 25.06 -11.75 32.46
C VAL A 556 25.27 -10.69 33.56
N SER A 557 25.30 -9.40 33.22
CA SER A 557 25.74 -8.31 34.09
C SER A 557 24.68 -7.26 34.45
N THR A 558 23.49 -7.24 33.84
CA THR A 558 22.46 -6.21 34.11
C THR A 558 21.04 -6.80 34.15
N ASP A 559 20.21 -6.33 35.10
CA ASP A 559 18.78 -6.69 35.20
C ASP A 559 17.95 -6.16 34.00
N LYS A 560 18.51 -5.27 33.17
CA LYS A 560 17.89 -4.67 31.97
C LYS A 560 18.74 -4.96 30.73
N VAL A 561 18.11 -5.45 29.66
CA VAL A 561 18.72 -5.62 28.33
C VAL A 561 18.74 -4.26 27.62
N PRO A 562 19.90 -3.77 27.14
CA PRO A 562 19.96 -2.50 26.41
C PRO A 562 19.12 -2.55 25.14
N ARG A 563 18.49 -1.42 24.79
CA ARG A 563 17.67 -1.26 23.58
C ARG A 563 18.19 -0.16 22.68
N VAL A 564 18.38 -0.49 21.41
CA VAL A 564 18.85 0.42 20.35
C VAL A 564 17.74 0.65 19.35
N LEU A 565 17.41 1.91 19.08
CA LEU A 565 16.50 2.29 18.00
C LEU A 565 17.33 2.62 16.75
N TRP A 566 17.14 1.86 15.68
CA TRP A 566 17.67 2.17 14.36
C TRP A 566 16.62 2.93 13.53
N TYR A 567 16.92 4.17 13.19
CA TYR A 567 16.08 5.03 12.35
C TYR A 567 16.60 5.03 10.90
N ALA A 568 15.67 4.96 9.94
CA ALA A 568 15.91 5.21 8.52
C ALA A 568 14.60 5.62 7.82
N HIS A 569 14.68 5.92 6.53
CA HIS A 569 13.49 6.17 5.70
C HIS A 569 13.56 5.37 4.40
N TYR A 570 12.40 5.12 3.78
CA TYR A 570 12.27 4.35 2.56
C TYR A 570 11.70 5.15 1.39
N ASP A 571 11.20 6.37 1.62
CA ASP A 571 10.87 7.30 0.55
C ASP A 571 12.11 7.95 -0.04
N VAL A 572 11.96 8.46 -1.26
CA VAL A 572 13.05 8.99 -2.08
C VAL A 572 12.59 10.24 -2.84
N VAL A 573 13.52 11.13 -3.18
CA VAL A 573 13.20 12.24 -4.09
C VAL A 573 12.83 11.77 -5.50
N ASP A 574 12.17 12.65 -6.26
CA ASP A 574 11.77 12.39 -7.64
C ASP A 574 12.96 12.05 -8.56
N ALA A 575 12.70 11.11 -9.47
CA ALA A 575 13.60 10.70 -10.55
C ALA A 575 12.80 10.34 -11.83
N SER A 576 11.57 10.83 -11.97
CA SER A 576 10.66 10.48 -13.06
C SER A 576 11.06 11.04 -14.43
N SER A 577 11.85 12.12 -14.49
CA SER A 577 12.40 12.66 -15.74
C SER A 577 13.63 11.85 -16.19
N SER A 578 13.44 10.95 -17.17
CA SER A 578 14.47 10.01 -17.63
C SER A 578 15.65 10.64 -18.38
N ASP A 579 15.48 11.84 -18.95
CA ASP A 579 16.45 12.44 -19.88
C ASP A 579 17.82 12.79 -19.25
N ASP A 580 17.90 12.78 -17.91
CA ASP A 580 19.11 13.16 -17.16
C ASP A 580 19.88 11.98 -16.52
N TRP A 581 19.35 10.76 -16.55
CA TRP A 581 19.99 9.59 -15.95
C TRP A 581 20.71 8.72 -16.98
N SER A 582 21.86 8.15 -16.59
CA SER A 582 22.63 7.24 -17.45
C SER A 582 22.14 5.80 -17.42
N THR A 583 21.37 5.44 -16.41
CA THR A 583 20.71 4.15 -16.18
C THR A 583 19.29 4.40 -15.68
N ASP A 584 18.37 3.44 -15.79
CA ASP A 584 17.04 3.59 -15.17
C ASP A 584 17.20 3.81 -13.65
N PRO A 585 16.67 4.92 -13.09
CA PRO A 585 16.82 5.23 -11.66
C PRO A 585 16.20 4.18 -10.73
N PHE A 586 15.23 3.38 -11.18
CA PHE A 586 14.58 2.36 -10.36
C PHE A 586 14.99 0.93 -10.72
N THR A 587 16.08 0.78 -11.47
CA THR A 587 16.73 -0.51 -11.73
C THR A 587 18.15 -0.48 -11.21
N LEU A 588 18.45 -1.30 -10.18
CA LEU A 588 19.77 -1.35 -9.57
C LEU A 588 20.84 -1.80 -10.56
N THR A 589 21.72 -0.88 -10.95
CA THR A 589 22.77 -1.14 -11.92
C THR A 589 24.14 -1.14 -11.26
N ALA A 590 24.83 -2.28 -11.23
CA ALA A 590 26.19 -2.37 -10.73
C ALA A 590 27.21 -2.01 -11.82
N LYS A 591 28.07 -1.02 -11.57
CA LYS A 591 29.11 -0.57 -12.51
C LYS A 591 30.31 0.02 -11.76
N ASP A 592 31.52 -0.38 -12.16
CA ASP A 592 32.80 0.15 -11.64
C ASP A 592 32.89 0.15 -10.10
N GLY A 593 32.41 -0.91 -9.44
CA GLY A 593 32.40 -1.03 -7.98
C GLY A 593 31.33 -0.19 -7.27
N ASN A 594 30.44 0.46 -8.02
CA ASN A 594 29.34 1.26 -7.51
C ASN A 594 27.99 0.65 -7.92
N LEU A 595 26.98 0.88 -7.10
CA LEU A 595 25.59 0.52 -7.35
C LEU A 595 24.84 1.79 -7.67
N PHE A 596 24.22 1.89 -8.85
CA PHE A 596 23.46 3.05 -9.31
C PHE A 596 21.97 2.77 -9.23
N ALA A 597 21.24 3.57 -8.46
CA ALA A 597 19.77 3.63 -8.39
C ALA A 597 19.36 4.80 -7.49
N ARG A 598 18.16 5.32 -7.67
CA ARG A 598 17.56 6.29 -6.74
C ARG A 598 17.32 5.63 -5.38
N GLY A 599 17.81 6.30 -4.35
CA GLY A 599 17.73 5.92 -2.96
C GLY A 599 18.68 4.81 -2.53
N VAL A 600 19.61 4.41 -3.40
CA VAL A 600 20.62 3.39 -3.05
C VAL A 600 21.53 3.86 -1.93
N SER A 601 21.90 5.14 -1.91
CA SER A 601 22.63 5.77 -0.81
C SER A 601 21.70 6.48 0.16
N ASP A 602 20.54 6.96 -0.31
CA ASP A 602 19.62 7.79 0.47
C ASP A 602 18.17 7.28 0.43
N ASN A 603 17.75 6.33 1.28
CA ASN A 603 18.48 5.71 2.38
C ASN A 603 18.35 4.17 2.40
N LYS A 604 17.99 3.56 1.26
CA LYS A 604 17.62 2.14 1.15
C LYS A 604 18.79 1.18 1.39
N GLY A 605 19.97 1.50 0.85
CA GLY A 605 21.19 0.71 1.07
C GLY A 605 21.63 0.68 2.54
N PRO A 606 21.85 1.86 3.17
CA PRO A 606 22.17 1.94 4.59
C PRO A 606 21.17 1.23 5.51
N ALA A 607 19.87 1.37 5.25
CA ALA A 607 18.83 0.66 5.99
C ALA A 607 19.00 -0.87 5.91
N LEU A 608 19.22 -1.41 4.71
CA LEU A 608 19.43 -2.85 4.53
C LEU A 608 20.73 -3.35 5.17
N ALA A 609 21.80 -2.55 5.17
CA ALA A 609 23.05 -2.93 5.85
C ALA A 609 22.83 -3.21 7.35
N ALA A 610 22.05 -2.36 8.02
CA ALA A 610 21.70 -2.55 9.43
C ALA A 610 20.77 -3.76 9.63
N ILE A 611 19.73 -3.91 8.79
CA ILE A 611 18.80 -5.04 8.86
C ILE A 611 19.54 -6.38 8.73
N TYR A 612 20.43 -6.49 7.74
CA TYR A 612 21.19 -7.72 7.51
C TYR A 612 22.26 -7.98 8.58
N ALA A 613 22.84 -6.94 9.17
CA ALA A 613 23.75 -7.09 10.32
C ALA A 613 23.03 -7.72 11.52
N VAL A 614 21.82 -7.23 11.85
CA VAL A 614 21.00 -7.77 12.94
C VAL A 614 20.51 -9.18 12.63
N ALA A 615 20.06 -9.43 11.39
CA ALA A 615 19.61 -10.75 10.96
C ALA A 615 20.71 -11.81 11.12
N GLU A 616 21.95 -11.48 10.77
CA GLU A 616 23.10 -12.37 10.94
C GLU A 616 23.42 -12.62 12.43
N LEU A 617 23.35 -11.60 13.28
CA LEU A 617 23.52 -11.76 14.73
C LEU A 617 22.46 -12.68 15.34
N ILE A 618 21.20 -12.55 14.93
CA ILE A 618 20.11 -13.41 15.38
C ILE A 618 20.34 -14.85 14.93
N GLN A 619 20.71 -15.06 13.66
CA GLN A 619 20.99 -16.39 13.11
C GLN A 619 22.16 -17.07 13.82
N THR A 620 23.22 -16.31 14.12
CA THR A 620 24.42 -16.80 14.82
C THR A 620 24.26 -16.84 16.35
N LYS A 621 23.13 -16.36 16.87
CA LYS A 621 22.80 -16.25 18.31
C LYS A 621 23.78 -15.36 19.09
N GLN A 622 24.19 -14.25 18.49
CA GLN A 622 25.18 -13.31 19.04
C GLN A 622 24.61 -11.91 19.31
N LEU A 623 23.30 -11.68 19.15
CA LEU A 623 22.71 -10.37 19.43
C LEU A 623 22.59 -10.16 20.96
N THR A 624 23.24 -9.11 21.48
CA THR A 624 23.34 -8.83 22.94
C THR A 624 22.41 -7.71 23.41
N CYS A 625 21.76 -6.97 22.50
CA CYS A 625 20.80 -5.91 22.80
C CYS A 625 19.53 -6.05 21.95
N ASP A 626 18.43 -5.47 22.42
CA ASP A 626 17.21 -5.37 21.61
C ASP A 626 17.44 -4.31 20.52
N ILE A 627 17.14 -4.64 19.26
CA ILE A 627 17.21 -3.67 18.15
C ILE A 627 15.79 -3.40 17.62
N VAL A 628 15.39 -2.13 17.69
CA VAL A 628 14.10 -1.65 17.18
C VAL A 628 14.33 -0.84 15.91
N PHE A 629 13.79 -1.31 14.79
CA PHE A 629 13.75 -0.56 13.54
C PHE A 629 12.52 0.33 13.48
N VAL A 630 12.74 1.59 13.12
CA VAL A 630 11.70 2.57 12.80
C VAL A 630 12.03 3.15 11.42
N LEU A 631 11.30 2.71 10.39
CA LEU A 631 11.51 3.13 9.00
C LEU A 631 10.31 3.98 8.53
N GLU A 632 10.50 5.27 8.28
CA GLU A 632 9.43 6.16 7.79
C GLU A 632 9.42 6.30 6.26
N GLY A 633 8.33 6.85 5.71
CA GLY A 633 8.16 7.03 4.27
C GLY A 633 7.79 8.45 3.85
N GLU A 634 8.20 9.46 4.64
CA GLU A 634 7.93 10.87 4.38
C GLU A 634 9.13 11.78 4.71
N GLU A 635 10.35 11.27 4.85
CA GLU A 635 11.52 12.08 5.27
C GLU A 635 11.81 13.20 4.25
N GLU A 636 11.72 12.86 2.96
CA GLU A 636 12.01 13.76 1.83
C GLU A 636 10.95 14.87 1.67
N THR A 637 9.82 14.72 2.36
CA THR A 637 8.71 15.67 2.46
C THR A 637 8.59 16.29 3.84
N GLY A 638 9.63 16.19 4.67
CA GLY A 638 9.71 16.83 5.99
C GLY A 638 9.13 16.02 7.15
N SER A 639 9.05 14.69 7.01
CA SER A 639 8.57 13.73 8.01
C SER A 639 7.15 14.04 8.52
N VAL A 640 6.24 14.40 7.61
CA VAL A 640 4.86 14.78 7.95
C VAL A 640 4.15 13.62 8.65
N GLY A 641 3.58 13.89 9.84
CA GLY A 641 2.85 12.90 10.63
C GLY A 641 3.73 11.93 11.44
N PHE A 642 5.05 11.93 11.23
CA PHE A 642 5.98 11.03 11.91
C PHE A 642 6.01 11.27 13.41
N GLN A 643 6.09 12.54 13.83
CA GLN A 643 6.21 12.90 15.23
C GLN A 643 4.96 12.51 16.03
N GLU A 644 3.76 12.74 15.49
CA GLU A 644 2.51 12.31 16.12
C GLU A 644 2.46 10.78 16.22
N ALA A 645 2.73 10.07 15.13
CA ALA A 645 2.68 8.60 15.09
C ALA A 645 3.63 7.95 16.10
N ILE A 646 4.87 8.45 16.23
CA ILE A 646 5.83 7.96 17.23
C ILE A 646 5.37 8.29 18.65
N THR A 647 4.83 9.49 18.89
CA THR A 647 4.34 9.89 20.22
C THR A 647 3.19 8.99 20.68
N GLU A 648 2.24 8.69 19.80
CA GLU A 648 1.10 7.81 20.07
C GLU A 648 1.50 6.35 20.28
N ASN A 649 2.55 5.89 19.59
CA ASN A 649 3.02 4.50 19.64
C ASN A 649 4.28 4.31 20.50
N LYS A 650 4.63 5.30 21.33
CA LYS A 650 5.83 5.28 22.19
C LYS A 650 5.89 4.06 23.10
N SER A 651 4.74 3.60 23.59
CA SER A 651 4.64 2.40 24.45
C SER A 651 5.05 1.11 23.75
N ILE A 652 4.86 1.02 22.42
CA ILE A 652 5.27 -0.14 21.61
C ILE A 652 6.79 -0.17 21.45
N ILE A 653 7.39 1.00 21.18
CA ILE A 653 8.84 1.16 21.03
C ILE A 653 9.57 0.91 22.36
N GLY A 654 8.97 1.34 23.48
CA GLY A 654 9.51 1.18 24.83
C GLY A 654 10.70 2.10 25.12
N ASP A 655 11.39 1.83 26.22
CA ASP A 655 12.54 2.63 26.65
C ASP A 655 13.77 2.30 25.80
N VAL A 656 14.35 3.32 25.18
CA VAL A 656 15.50 3.22 24.28
C VAL A 656 16.72 3.77 25.01
N ASP A 657 17.86 3.08 24.91
CA ASP A 657 19.14 3.53 25.51
C ASP A 657 20.04 4.21 24.47
N TRP A 658 19.92 3.87 23.18
CA TRP A 658 20.65 4.49 22.08
C TRP A 658 19.77 4.68 20.83
N ILE A 659 19.89 5.82 20.17
CA ILE A 659 19.33 6.05 18.83
C ILE A 659 20.47 6.01 17.82
N MET A 660 20.33 5.24 16.75
CA MET A 660 21.34 5.07 15.71
C MET A 660 20.71 5.27 14.33
N LEU A 661 21.49 5.84 13.41
CA LEU A 661 21.11 5.94 12.01
C LEU A 661 22.33 6.05 11.10
N SER A 662 22.11 5.89 9.80
CA SER A 662 23.11 6.10 8.77
C SER A 662 22.50 6.89 7.62
N ASN A 663 22.41 8.21 7.74
CA ASN A 663 21.86 9.08 6.68
C ASN A 663 22.76 10.30 6.42
N SER A 664 24.02 10.05 6.08
CA SER A 664 25.04 11.08 5.87
C SER A 664 26.19 10.55 5.03
N TYR A 665 27.09 11.45 4.66
CA TYR A 665 28.15 11.22 3.69
C TYR A 665 29.52 11.51 4.28
N TRP A 666 30.55 10.82 3.79
CA TRP A 666 31.93 11.18 4.07
C TRP A 666 32.30 12.49 3.38
N MET A 667 33.37 13.13 3.83
CA MET A 667 33.89 14.34 3.18
C MET A 667 34.60 14.07 1.84
N ASP A 668 35.08 12.84 1.65
CA ASP A 668 35.68 12.35 0.40
C ASP A 668 35.26 10.90 0.14
N ASP A 669 35.90 10.23 -0.82
CA ASP A 669 35.61 8.84 -1.21
C ASP A 669 36.49 7.80 -0.49
N GLU A 670 37.35 8.22 0.43
CA GLU A 670 38.43 7.38 0.96
C GLU A 670 38.46 7.28 2.50
N ILE A 671 38.16 8.36 3.22
CA ILE A 671 38.31 8.46 4.67
C ILE A 671 36.95 8.31 5.34
N PRO A 672 36.75 7.24 6.13
CA PRO A 672 35.53 7.07 6.91
C PRO A 672 35.27 8.24 7.86
N CYS A 673 34.00 8.62 7.96
CA CYS A 673 33.57 9.71 8.84
C CYS A 673 32.54 9.22 9.87
N LEU A 674 32.45 9.93 10.99
CA LEU A 674 31.39 9.85 11.99
C LEU A 674 30.76 11.24 12.12
N ASN A 675 29.47 11.36 11.84
CA ASN A 675 28.79 12.64 11.87
C ASN A 675 28.17 12.85 13.26
N TYR A 676 28.60 13.90 13.97
CA TYR A 676 28.11 14.21 15.32
C TYR A 676 27.30 15.51 15.39
N GLY A 677 26.93 16.12 14.26
CA GLY A 677 26.10 17.32 14.30
C GLY A 677 25.54 17.76 12.96
N LEU A 678 24.31 18.23 13.01
CA LEU A 678 23.53 18.71 11.87
C LEU A 678 22.96 20.08 12.19
N ARG A 679 22.78 20.89 11.15
CA ARG A 679 22.07 22.16 11.29
C ARG A 679 20.57 21.91 11.34
N GLY A 680 19.85 22.86 11.91
CA GLY A 680 18.40 22.95 11.73
C GLY A 680 18.06 23.69 10.45
N LEU A 681 16.77 23.71 10.11
CA LEU A 681 16.24 24.33 8.91
C LEU A 681 14.90 24.99 9.21
N ILE A 682 14.69 26.17 8.62
CA ILE A 682 13.37 26.80 8.46
C ILE A 682 13.25 27.16 6.98
N ASN A 683 12.30 26.55 6.28
CA ASN A 683 11.91 26.95 4.93
C ASN A 683 10.65 27.81 4.98
N ALA A 684 10.72 28.98 4.35
CA ALA A 684 9.61 29.92 4.31
C ALA A 684 9.41 30.49 2.91
N SER A 685 8.16 30.83 2.59
CA SER A 685 7.82 31.63 1.43
C SER A 685 7.25 32.99 1.84
N LEU A 686 7.75 34.03 1.19
CA LEU A 686 7.36 35.42 1.41
C LEU A 686 6.64 35.91 0.17
N SER A 687 5.35 36.23 0.28
CA SER A 687 4.55 36.72 -0.85
C SER A 687 4.05 38.13 -0.57
N VAL A 688 4.36 39.06 -1.47
CA VAL A 688 3.80 40.42 -1.46
C VAL A 688 2.81 40.53 -2.61
N SER A 689 1.58 40.99 -2.33
CA SER A 689 0.54 41.14 -3.33
C SER A 689 -0.18 42.49 -3.29
N SER A 690 -0.58 42.95 -4.48
CA SER A 690 -1.35 44.17 -4.72
C SER A 690 -2.82 43.82 -4.98
N SER A 691 -3.73 44.72 -4.61
CA SER A 691 -5.16 44.63 -4.97
C SER A 691 -5.43 44.86 -6.47
N LYS A 692 -4.51 45.56 -7.15
CA LYS A 692 -4.55 45.84 -8.58
C LYS A 692 -3.91 44.67 -9.37
N PRO A 693 -4.41 44.35 -10.59
CA PRO A 693 -3.88 43.28 -11.44
C PRO A 693 -2.47 43.60 -11.96
N ASP A 694 -1.89 42.68 -12.74
CA ASP A 694 -0.65 42.94 -13.49
C ASP A 694 -0.82 44.17 -14.39
N ARG A 695 0.17 45.07 -14.39
CA ARG A 695 0.11 46.38 -15.05
C ARG A 695 1.27 46.61 -16.01
N HIS A 696 1.09 47.51 -16.98
CA HIS A 696 2.17 47.88 -17.89
C HIS A 696 3.10 48.89 -17.22
N SER A 697 4.35 48.50 -16.96
CA SER A 697 5.35 49.32 -16.25
C SER A 697 5.62 50.68 -16.90
N GLY A 698 5.56 50.79 -18.23
CA GLY A 698 5.72 52.08 -18.91
C GLY A 698 4.53 53.05 -18.75
N VAL A 699 3.35 52.53 -18.40
CA VAL A 699 2.12 53.34 -18.24
C VAL A 699 1.90 53.66 -16.75
N ASP A 700 2.07 52.66 -15.89
CA ASP A 700 1.75 52.74 -14.46
C ASP A 700 3.00 52.84 -13.55
N GLY A 701 4.20 52.83 -14.12
CA GLY A 701 5.46 52.90 -13.39
C GLY A 701 5.59 54.20 -12.61
N GLY A 702 5.90 54.08 -11.32
CA GLY A 702 6.03 55.22 -10.40
C GLY A 702 4.71 55.77 -9.85
N VAL A 703 3.55 55.22 -10.23
CA VAL A 703 2.23 55.67 -9.77
C VAL A 703 1.80 54.98 -8.47
N SER A 704 2.29 53.76 -8.19
CA SER A 704 1.90 52.96 -7.02
C SER A 704 3.06 52.13 -6.48
N ARG A 705 2.94 51.65 -5.23
CA ARG A 705 3.95 50.77 -4.65
C ARG A 705 3.88 49.40 -5.34
N GLU A 706 5.03 48.91 -5.76
CA GLU A 706 5.13 47.71 -6.59
C GLU A 706 5.48 46.49 -5.72
N PRO A 707 4.71 45.38 -5.79
CA PRO A 707 4.95 44.19 -4.98
C PRO A 707 6.38 43.65 -5.07
N THR A 708 6.96 43.64 -6.27
CA THR A 708 8.35 43.20 -6.49
C THR A 708 9.36 44.09 -5.76
N MET A 709 9.15 45.41 -5.76
CA MET A 709 10.05 46.36 -5.10
C MET A 709 9.97 46.23 -3.58
N ASP A 710 8.76 46.04 -3.04
CA ASP A 710 8.57 45.81 -1.61
C ASP A 710 9.20 44.48 -1.17
N LEU A 711 9.02 43.41 -1.95
CA LEU A 711 9.65 42.11 -1.68
C LEU A 711 11.18 42.20 -1.69
N VAL A 712 11.77 42.88 -2.69
CA VAL A 712 13.24 43.07 -2.77
C VAL A 712 13.75 43.86 -1.56
N GLN A 713 13.02 44.90 -1.13
CA GLN A 713 13.37 45.66 0.08
C GLN A 713 13.31 44.78 1.33
N LEU A 714 12.26 43.96 1.49
CA LEU A 714 12.16 43.02 2.61
C LEU A 714 13.33 42.02 2.65
N LEU A 715 13.62 41.39 1.52
CA LEU A 715 14.73 40.43 1.42
C LEU A 715 16.08 41.09 1.72
N GLY A 716 16.25 42.35 1.29
CA GLY A 716 17.43 43.16 1.59
C GLY A 716 17.64 43.41 3.08
N GLN A 717 16.58 43.42 3.91
CA GLN A 717 16.69 43.62 5.35
C GLN A 717 17.18 42.38 6.11
N LEU A 718 17.04 41.18 5.54
CA LEU A 718 17.44 39.93 6.20
C LEU A 718 18.96 39.73 6.26
N ARG A 719 19.73 40.56 5.54
CA ARG A 719 21.19 40.52 5.49
C ARG A 719 21.77 41.84 5.99
N GLY A 720 22.60 41.74 7.02
CA GLY A 720 23.33 42.85 7.62
C GLY A 720 24.77 42.96 7.11
N PRO A 721 25.57 43.83 7.73
CA PRO A 721 27.00 43.96 7.43
C PRO A 721 27.71 42.61 7.52
N GLN A 722 28.75 42.41 6.69
CA GLN A 722 29.57 41.19 6.66
C GLN A 722 28.76 39.92 6.36
N ASN A 723 27.65 40.04 5.63
CA ASN A 723 26.75 38.93 5.27
C ASN A 723 26.10 38.20 6.45
N LYS A 724 26.06 38.81 7.65
CA LYS A 724 25.35 38.24 8.81
C LYS A 724 23.84 38.34 8.63
N ILE A 725 23.11 37.43 9.26
CA ILE A 725 21.65 37.46 9.30
C ILE A 725 21.22 38.60 10.21
N ASN A 726 20.39 39.49 9.70
CA ASN A 726 19.97 40.70 10.40
C ASN A 726 18.58 40.52 11.00
N ILE A 727 18.53 39.72 12.08
CA ILE A 727 17.35 39.49 12.90
C ILE A 727 17.78 39.74 14.35
N ASP A 728 16.97 40.49 15.09
CA ASP A 728 17.30 40.88 16.47
C ASP A 728 17.49 39.66 17.37
N ASN A 729 18.56 39.68 18.17
CA ASN A 729 18.92 38.62 19.12
C ASN A 729 19.11 37.23 18.48
N PHE A 730 19.35 37.18 17.17
CA PHE A 730 19.43 35.91 16.43
C PHE A 730 20.64 35.05 16.83
N TYR A 731 21.77 35.68 17.16
CA TYR A 731 23.03 34.98 17.47
C TYR A 731 23.26 34.72 18.96
N ASP A 732 22.37 35.19 19.85
CA ASP A 732 22.57 35.18 21.30
C ASP A 732 22.75 33.77 21.87
N ASP A 733 22.04 32.79 21.30
CA ASP A 733 22.08 31.39 21.72
C ASP A 733 23.14 30.56 20.96
N CYS A 734 23.94 31.16 20.06
CA CYS A 734 24.98 30.42 19.35
C CYS A 734 26.13 30.03 20.28
N LEU A 735 26.50 28.75 20.30
CA LEU A 735 27.58 28.25 21.15
C LEU A 735 28.95 28.85 20.77
N PRO A 736 29.79 29.23 21.75
CA PRO A 736 31.14 29.71 21.49
C PRO A 736 32.01 28.58 20.92
N LEU A 737 32.98 28.95 20.07
CA LEU A 737 33.94 28.01 19.50
C LEU A 737 34.93 27.55 20.57
N MET A 738 35.01 26.24 20.80
CA MET A 738 35.89 25.65 21.81
C MET A 738 37.25 25.26 21.20
N GLU A 739 38.35 25.32 21.97
CA GLU A 739 39.68 24.92 21.49
C GLU A 739 39.72 23.46 20.99
N SER A 740 39.00 22.56 21.64
CA SER A 740 38.90 21.15 21.21
C SER A 740 38.24 21.01 19.84
N GLU A 741 37.24 21.85 19.55
CA GLU A 741 36.55 21.88 18.25
C GLU A 741 37.47 22.43 17.15
N ILE A 742 38.24 23.49 17.46
CA ILE A 742 39.26 24.05 16.55
C ILE A 742 40.29 22.99 16.18
N ARG A 743 40.83 22.24 17.15
CA ARG A 743 41.81 21.18 16.89
C ARG A 743 41.25 20.07 15.99
N THR A 744 39.95 19.76 16.11
CA THR A 744 39.27 18.83 15.20
C THR A 744 39.23 19.39 13.77
N TYR A 745 38.88 20.67 13.61
CA TYR A 745 38.86 21.31 12.28
C TYR A 745 40.26 21.46 11.67
N GLU A 746 41.28 21.80 12.45
CA GLU A 746 42.67 21.83 11.99
C GLU A 746 43.16 20.44 11.53
N ARG A 747 42.74 19.37 12.23
CA ARG A 747 43.04 18.00 11.79
C ARG A 747 42.37 17.70 10.45
N ILE A 748 41.13 18.11 10.28
CA ILE A 748 40.38 17.92 9.03
C ILE A 748 41.03 18.72 7.89
N GLU A 749 41.35 20.00 8.12
CA GLU A 749 42.00 20.88 7.14
C GLU A 749 43.32 20.28 6.64
N ARG A 750 44.18 19.77 7.54
CA ARG A 750 45.44 19.13 7.13
C ARG A 750 45.21 17.95 6.18
N ILE A 751 44.26 17.08 6.52
CA ILE A 751 43.93 15.90 5.70
C ILE A 751 43.29 16.32 4.38
N ALA A 752 42.40 17.31 4.41
CA ALA A 752 41.73 17.84 3.24
C ALA A 752 42.70 18.52 2.27
N ALA A 753 43.71 19.23 2.79
CA ALA A 753 44.75 19.88 2.00
C ALA A 753 45.65 18.86 1.26
N GLU A 754 45.93 17.70 1.85
CA GLU A 754 46.68 16.62 1.18
C GLU A 754 45.93 16.03 -0.02
N LYS A 755 44.61 16.20 -0.07
CA LYS A 755 43.70 15.62 -1.08
C LYS A 755 43.01 16.65 -1.96
N ASP A 756 43.40 17.91 -1.87
CA ASP A 756 42.79 19.03 -2.60
C ASP A 756 41.25 19.12 -2.45
N ILE A 757 40.71 18.77 -1.27
CA ILE A 757 39.27 18.86 -1.01
C ILE A 757 38.89 20.35 -0.85
N PRO A 758 38.04 20.91 -1.73
CA PRO A 758 37.73 22.34 -1.72
C PRO A 758 36.93 22.76 -0.48
N ASN A 759 37.06 24.04 -0.10
CA ASN A 759 36.32 24.68 1.00
C ASN A 759 36.44 23.94 2.34
N SER A 760 37.57 23.29 2.61
CA SER A 760 37.80 22.50 3.83
C SER A 760 38.84 23.13 4.75
N ASP A 761 39.17 24.41 4.53
CA ASP A 761 39.89 25.24 5.49
C ASP A 761 39.05 25.51 6.74
N VAL A 762 39.71 25.78 7.87
CA VAL A 762 39.02 25.96 9.17
C VAL A 762 37.90 27.01 9.10
N PRO A 763 38.09 28.23 8.54
CA PRO A 763 37.01 29.20 8.36
C PRO A 763 35.82 28.65 7.55
N SER A 764 36.07 27.95 6.45
CA SER A 764 35.01 27.34 5.64
C SER A 764 34.27 26.22 6.37
N LEU A 765 34.96 25.36 7.13
CA LEU A 765 34.33 24.33 7.96
C LEU A 765 33.45 24.97 9.05
N ILE A 766 33.95 26.01 9.70
CA ILE A 766 33.19 26.79 10.69
C ILE A 766 31.92 27.34 10.04
N ALA A 767 32.06 28.00 8.89
CA ALA A 767 30.94 28.55 8.15
C ALA A 767 29.93 27.45 7.75
N LYS A 768 30.40 26.27 7.30
CA LYS A 768 29.58 25.13 6.84
C LYS A 768 28.89 24.34 7.95
N TRP A 769 29.42 24.30 9.16
CA TRP A 769 28.95 23.34 10.16
C TRP A 769 28.36 23.96 11.42
N ARG A 770 28.84 25.15 11.81
CA ARG A 770 28.48 25.76 13.10
C ARG A 770 27.94 27.18 13.00
N GLU A 771 28.06 27.85 11.87
CA GLU A 771 27.47 29.17 11.67
C GLU A 771 26.10 29.06 10.97
N PRO A 772 25.09 29.82 11.43
CA PRO A 772 23.83 29.97 10.73
C PRO A 772 24.01 30.54 9.33
N SER A 773 23.09 30.21 8.41
CA SER A 773 23.12 30.75 7.05
C SER A 773 21.72 30.98 6.49
N LEU A 774 21.55 32.04 5.71
CA LEU A 774 20.31 32.34 5.00
C LEU A 774 20.53 32.27 3.49
N THR A 775 19.59 31.66 2.77
CA THR A 775 19.62 31.55 1.30
C THR A 775 18.29 31.94 0.71
N ILE A 776 18.31 32.73 -0.37
CA ILE A 776 17.14 33.03 -1.21
C ILE A 776 17.24 32.11 -2.42
N HIS A 777 16.28 31.22 -2.59
CA HIS A 777 16.32 30.16 -3.61
C HIS A 777 15.73 30.61 -4.94
N LYS A 778 14.58 31.28 -4.88
CA LYS A 778 13.80 31.65 -6.07
C LYS A 778 12.96 32.89 -5.77
N ILE A 779 12.78 33.73 -6.78
CA ILE A 779 11.79 34.81 -6.79
C ILE A 779 10.90 34.59 -8.01
N GLU A 780 9.59 34.54 -7.78
CA GLU A 780 8.54 34.37 -8.78
C GLU A 780 7.64 35.60 -8.80
N VAL A 781 7.11 35.92 -9.97
CA VAL A 781 6.18 37.04 -10.16
C VAL A 781 4.98 36.58 -10.98
N SER A 782 3.83 37.23 -10.79
CA SER A 782 2.66 37.03 -11.65
C SER A 782 2.86 37.67 -13.04
N GLY A 783 2.06 37.21 -14.00
CA GLY A 783 2.04 37.75 -15.36
C GLY A 783 2.90 36.96 -16.36
N PRO A 784 2.96 37.41 -17.63
CA PRO A 784 3.53 36.65 -18.75
C PRO A 784 5.07 36.59 -18.80
N ASN A 785 5.76 36.81 -17.67
CA ASN A 785 7.23 36.79 -17.55
C ASN A 785 7.96 37.67 -18.60
N ASN A 786 7.41 38.84 -18.91
CA ASN A 786 8.00 39.83 -19.83
C ASN A 786 8.54 41.06 -19.07
N ASN A 787 9.53 41.75 -19.65
CA ASN A 787 10.30 42.78 -18.95
C ASN A 787 9.57 44.12 -18.72
N THR A 788 8.29 44.24 -19.11
CA THR A 788 7.53 45.50 -19.09
C THR A 788 6.28 45.44 -18.21
N VAL A 789 6.19 44.49 -17.28
CA VAL A 789 5.04 44.32 -16.38
C VAL A 789 5.40 44.63 -14.93
N ILE A 790 4.51 45.35 -14.24
CA ILE A 790 4.46 45.45 -12.78
C ILE A 790 3.59 44.30 -12.29
N PRO A 791 4.16 43.29 -11.61
CA PRO A 791 3.40 42.13 -11.16
C PRO A 791 2.40 42.49 -10.05
N GLN A 792 1.23 41.86 -10.08
CA GLN A 792 0.27 41.85 -8.98
C GLN A 792 0.83 41.15 -7.75
N THR A 793 1.59 40.07 -7.93
CA THR A 793 2.17 39.29 -6.84
C THR A 793 3.64 38.99 -7.12
N ALA A 794 4.47 39.11 -6.09
CA ALA A 794 5.84 38.63 -6.07
C ALA A 794 6.03 37.69 -4.88
N LYS A 795 6.66 36.54 -5.10
CA LYS A 795 6.90 35.50 -4.09
C LYS A 795 8.37 35.10 -4.06
N ALA A 796 8.98 35.07 -2.87
CA ALA A 796 10.31 34.51 -2.67
C ALA A 796 10.26 33.22 -1.85
N SER A 797 11.11 32.25 -2.19
CA SER A 797 11.38 31.07 -1.36
C SER A 797 12.73 31.25 -0.68
N ILE A 798 12.75 31.14 0.65
CA ILE A 798 13.95 31.33 1.47
C ILE A 798 14.17 30.12 2.39
N SER A 799 15.43 29.89 2.74
CA SER A 799 15.80 28.96 3.81
C SER A 799 16.72 29.61 4.82
N LEU A 800 16.53 29.25 6.07
CA LEU A 800 17.35 29.67 7.20
C LEU A 800 17.88 28.43 7.89
N ARG A 801 19.20 28.23 7.84
CA ARG A 801 19.89 27.19 8.60
C ARG A 801 20.22 27.74 9.98
N ILE A 802 19.76 27.05 11.01
CA ILE A 802 20.00 27.36 12.42
C ILE A 802 20.96 26.33 13.02
N VAL A 803 21.57 26.63 14.15
CA VAL A 803 22.66 25.83 14.74
C VAL A 803 22.34 25.43 16.18
N PRO A 804 23.01 24.42 16.74
CA PRO A 804 22.70 23.90 18.08
C PRO A 804 22.62 24.99 19.15
N ASN A 805 21.75 24.76 20.13
CA ASN A 805 21.35 25.69 21.20
C ASN A 805 20.36 26.81 20.79
N GLN A 806 20.17 27.10 19.49
CA GLN A 806 19.08 27.97 19.04
C GLN A 806 17.73 27.25 19.14
N ASN A 807 16.73 27.88 19.77
CA ASN A 807 15.37 27.36 19.84
C ASN A 807 14.58 27.67 18.56
N LEU A 808 14.08 26.63 17.88
CA LEU A 808 13.36 26.73 16.60
C LEU A 808 12.16 27.70 16.66
N GLU A 809 11.30 27.56 17.67
CA GLU A 809 10.10 28.39 17.83
C GLU A 809 10.44 29.87 18.10
N THR A 810 11.49 30.13 18.88
CA THR A 810 11.98 31.49 19.11
C THR A 810 12.48 32.11 17.81
N ILE A 811 13.32 31.40 17.04
CA ILE A 811 13.85 31.91 15.76
C ILE A 811 12.71 32.16 14.75
N LYS A 812 11.72 31.27 14.67
CA LYS A 812 10.53 31.45 13.81
C LYS A 812 9.80 32.75 14.16
N LYS A 813 9.53 32.99 15.44
CA LYS A 813 8.87 34.22 15.92
C LYS A 813 9.69 35.46 15.61
N GLN A 814 11.01 35.41 15.81
CA GLN A 814 11.92 36.50 15.50
C GLN A 814 11.93 36.82 14.00
N LEU A 815 11.99 35.80 13.13
CA LEU A 815 11.93 35.97 11.67
C LEU A 815 10.62 36.63 11.23
N VAL A 816 9.48 36.11 11.68
CA VAL A 816 8.16 36.64 11.34
C VAL A 816 8.01 38.09 11.82
N SER A 817 8.35 38.35 13.08
CA SER A 817 8.24 39.70 13.67
C SER A 817 9.15 40.71 12.97
N SER A 818 10.38 40.31 12.60
CA SER A 818 11.32 41.16 11.86
C SER A 818 10.77 41.52 10.48
N LEU A 819 10.24 40.55 9.74
CA LEU A 819 9.65 40.76 8.41
C LEU A 819 8.37 41.61 8.46
N GLU A 820 7.49 41.37 9.42
CA GLU A 820 6.27 42.17 9.62
C GLU A 820 6.61 43.63 9.97
N THR A 821 7.61 43.83 10.83
CA THR A 821 8.09 45.17 11.20
C THR A 821 8.71 45.87 9.99
N ALA A 822 9.57 45.18 9.24
CA ALA A 822 10.18 45.71 8.02
C ALA A 822 9.11 46.09 6.99
N PHE A 823 8.09 45.25 6.81
CA PHE A 823 6.99 45.52 5.88
C PHE A 823 6.16 46.72 6.29
N LYS A 824 5.85 46.86 7.58
CA LYS A 824 5.13 48.01 8.12
C LYS A 824 5.89 49.32 7.85
N ASN A 825 7.22 49.31 7.95
CA ASN A 825 8.07 50.47 7.69
C ASN A 825 8.14 50.86 6.21
N LEU A 826 7.70 49.99 5.28
CA LEU A 826 7.60 50.34 3.86
C LEU A 826 6.41 51.27 3.55
N GLU A 827 5.47 51.45 4.48
CA GLU A 827 4.28 52.30 4.31
C GLU A 827 3.55 52.04 2.97
N THR A 828 3.36 50.76 2.63
CA THR A 828 2.80 50.31 1.35
C THR A 828 1.35 49.86 1.49
N GLU A 829 0.56 50.00 0.41
CA GLU A 829 -0.80 49.46 0.32
C GLU A 829 -0.86 47.95 0.02
N ASN A 830 0.29 47.34 -0.26
CA ASN A 830 0.40 45.91 -0.57
C ASN A 830 0.16 45.04 0.68
N LYS A 831 0.01 43.73 0.47
CA LYS A 831 -0.19 42.73 1.53
C LYS A 831 0.98 41.75 1.58
N LEU A 832 1.52 41.51 2.77
CA LEU A 832 2.51 40.47 3.02
C LEU A 832 1.83 39.20 3.53
N LYS A 833 2.24 38.05 2.98
CA LYS A 833 1.95 36.72 3.51
C LYS A 833 3.28 35.99 3.72
N ILE A 834 3.48 35.47 4.93
CA ILE A 834 4.62 34.63 5.32
C ILE A 834 4.08 33.23 5.56
N ASP A 835 4.70 32.23 4.95
CA ASP A 835 4.28 30.83 5.04
C ASP A 835 5.50 29.96 5.33
N ILE A 836 5.57 29.35 6.52
CA ILE A 836 6.65 28.43 6.90
C ILE A 836 6.12 27.01 6.70
N PHE A 837 6.79 26.23 5.86
CA PHE A 837 6.25 24.94 5.42
C PHE A 837 7.14 23.74 5.74
N HIS A 838 8.47 23.89 5.89
CA HIS A 838 9.33 22.83 6.44
C HIS A 838 10.21 23.34 7.57
N GLU A 839 10.43 22.50 8.58
CA GLU A 839 11.24 22.83 9.74
C GLU A 839 12.01 21.62 10.29
N ALA A 840 13.20 21.88 10.82
CA ALA A 840 14.03 20.88 11.47
C ALA A 840 14.83 21.54 12.60
N GLU A 841 14.84 20.92 13.77
CA GLU A 841 15.72 21.37 14.85
C GLU A 841 17.19 21.00 14.57
N PRO A 842 18.15 21.83 15.02
CA PRO A 842 19.57 21.47 14.96
C PRO A 842 19.88 20.34 15.93
N TRP A 843 20.87 19.53 15.57
CA TRP A 843 21.32 18.39 16.38
C TRP A 843 22.82 18.44 16.64
N LEU A 844 23.23 18.08 17.86
CA LEU A 844 24.62 17.96 18.28
C LEU A 844 24.75 16.78 19.24
N GLY A 845 25.40 15.72 18.79
CA GLY A 845 25.72 14.54 19.59
C GLY A 845 27.02 14.70 20.37
N ASP A 846 27.18 13.91 21.43
CA ASP A 846 28.43 13.82 22.20
C ASP A 846 29.39 12.79 21.58
N PRO A 847 30.47 13.20 20.89
CA PRO A 847 31.42 12.28 20.25
C PRO A 847 32.21 11.42 21.25
N THR A 848 32.11 11.69 22.55
CA THR A 848 32.81 10.96 23.61
C THR A 848 31.98 9.83 24.23
N ASN A 849 30.73 9.68 23.81
CA ASN A 849 29.84 8.64 24.32
C ASN A 849 30.32 7.21 23.93
N VAL A 850 29.78 6.20 24.60
CA VAL A 850 30.19 4.79 24.43
C VAL A 850 29.95 4.31 22.99
N ALA A 851 28.81 4.65 22.40
CA ALA A 851 28.46 4.21 21.05
C ALA A 851 29.39 4.79 19.96
N TYR A 852 29.76 6.07 20.03
CA TYR A 852 30.74 6.65 19.10
C TYR A 852 32.13 6.07 19.26
N LYS A 853 32.59 5.86 20.51
CA LYS A 853 33.88 5.20 20.76
C LYS A 853 33.92 3.80 20.16
N LEU A 854 32.83 3.04 20.34
CA LEU A 854 32.71 1.70 19.79
C LEU A 854 32.70 1.73 18.25
N LEU A 855 31.84 2.56 17.64
CA LEU A 855 31.79 2.75 16.19
C LEU A 855 33.16 3.16 15.63
N TYR A 856 33.84 4.12 16.26
CA TYR A 856 35.17 4.57 15.85
C TYR A 856 36.16 3.41 15.78
N ASN A 857 36.19 2.57 16.83
CA ASN A 857 37.05 1.39 16.88
C ASN A 857 36.65 0.36 15.82
N LYS A 858 35.35 0.06 15.66
CA LYS A 858 34.86 -0.93 14.68
C LYS A 858 35.07 -0.48 13.24
N ILE A 859 34.95 0.81 12.94
CA ILE A 859 35.31 1.37 11.63
C ILE A 859 36.81 1.15 11.39
N LYS A 860 37.67 1.53 12.34
CA LYS A 860 39.13 1.34 12.21
C LYS A 860 39.53 -0.12 12.00
N GLU A 861 38.94 -1.04 12.76
CA GLU A 861 39.16 -2.49 12.63
C GLU A 861 38.72 -3.01 11.25
N ASN A 862 37.52 -2.65 10.80
CA ASN A 862 36.95 -3.15 9.55
C ASN A 862 37.65 -2.57 8.31
N TRP A 863 38.09 -1.31 8.33
CA TRP A 863 38.82 -0.70 7.21
C TRP A 863 40.31 -1.04 7.23
N GLY A 864 40.86 -1.41 8.38
CA GLY A 864 42.23 -1.87 8.54
C GLY A 864 43.26 -0.73 8.57
N PRO A 865 44.54 -1.06 8.81
CA PRO A 865 45.59 -0.08 9.10
C PRO A 865 46.05 0.74 7.89
N THR A 866 45.60 0.40 6.68
CA THR A 866 45.96 1.12 5.44
C THR A 866 45.06 2.31 5.16
N VAL A 867 43.89 2.39 5.83
CA VAL A 867 42.94 3.49 5.69
C VAL A 867 43.15 4.45 6.88
N PRO A 868 43.16 5.78 6.66
CA PRO A 868 43.27 6.75 7.74
C PRO A 868 42.19 6.56 8.81
N ASP A 869 42.55 6.89 10.05
CA ASP A 869 41.63 6.85 11.18
C ASP A 869 40.37 7.70 10.92
N PRO A 870 39.18 7.25 11.37
CA PRO A 870 37.93 7.95 11.09
C PRO A 870 37.93 9.40 11.57
N LEU A 871 37.22 10.27 10.85
CA LEU A 871 37.08 11.68 11.21
C LEU A 871 35.71 11.97 11.82
N PHE A 872 35.70 12.72 12.92
CA PHE A 872 34.47 13.29 13.46
C PHE A 872 34.13 14.55 12.68
N ILE A 873 32.99 14.54 12.00
CA ILE A 873 32.53 15.64 11.15
C ILE A 873 31.15 16.13 11.60
N ARG A 874 30.77 17.30 11.08
CA ARG A 874 29.40 17.81 11.13
C ARG A 874 28.93 18.01 9.69
N GLU A 875 27.66 18.26 9.49
CA GLU A 875 27.12 18.58 8.17
C GLU A 875 26.19 19.81 8.18
N GLY A 876 26.10 20.45 7.02
CA GLY A 876 25.22 21.59 6.80
C GLY A 876 23.76 21.21 6.54
N GLY A 877 23.50 19.91 6.31
CA GLY A 877 22.16 19.33 6.14
C GLY A 877 21.35 19.29 7.43
N SER A 878 20.15 18.73 7.34
CA SER A 878 19.20 18.59 8.45
C SER A 878 18.46 17.27 8.32
N ILE A 879 18.24 16.59 9.45
CA ILE A 879 17.40 15.39 9.53
C ILE A 879 16.40 15.65 10.67
N PRO A 880 15.12 15.97 10.36
CA PRO A 880 14.13 16.39 11.36
C PRO A 880 13.96 15.38 12.50
N SER A 881 14.02 14.09 12.17
CA SER A 881 13.65 12.99 13.08
C SER A 881 14.65 12.76 14.21
N ILE A 882 15.96 13.03 14.03
CA ILE A 882 16.97 12.72 15.06
C ILE A 882 16.70 13.47 16.36
N ARG A 883 16.57 14.80 16.29
CA ARG A 883 16.43 15.62 17.50
C ARG A 883 15.10 15.37 18.21
N PHE A 884 14.05 15.12 17.43
CA PHE A 884 12.77 14.69 17.95
C PHE A 884 12.89 13.36 18.70
N LEU A 885 13.52 12.34 18.11
CA LEU A 885 13.69 11.03 18.74
C LEU A 885 14.50 11.13 20.04
N GLU A 886 15.60 11.90 20.09
CA GLU A 886 16.37 12.11 21.33
C GLU A 886 15.50 12.69 22.45
N LYS A 887 14.71 13.72 22.16
CA LYS A 887 13.80 14.33 23.14
C LYS A 887 12.71 13.36 23.58
N SER A 888 12.12 12.66 22.61
CA SER A 888 11.02 11.72 22.83
C SER A 888 11.44 10.54 23.69
N PHE A 889 12.62 9.97 23.47
CA PHE A 889 13.10 8.79 24.23
C PHE A 889 14.09 9.11 25.34
N SER A 890 14.53 10.37 25.47
CA SER A 890 15.58 10.77 26.42
C SER A 890 16.86 9.94 26.27
N ALA A 891 17.18 9.59 25.01
CA ALA A 891 18.30 8.73 24.65
C ALA A 891 19.27 9.48 23.74
N PRO A 892 20.59 9.29 23.90
CA PRO A 892 21.59 9.87 23.01
C PRO A 892 21.51 9.27 21.59
N ALA A 893 21.64 10.11 20.56
CA ALA A 893 21.75 9.67 19.18
C ALA A 893 23.22 9.59 18.70
N VAL A 894 23.49 8.65 17.80
CA VAL A 894 24.75 8.53 17.06
C VAL A 894 24.48 8.28 15.58
N GLN A 895 25.29 8.88 14.71
CA GLN A 895 25.13 8.75 13.27
C GLN A 895 26.43 8.23 12.62
N VAL A 896 26.29 7.17 11.83
CA VAL A 896 27.38 6.52 11.11
C VAL A 896 27.14 6.63 9.59
N PRO A 897 27.83 7.54 8.88
CA PRO A 897 27.75 7.66 7.44
C PRO A 897 28.11 6.36 6.66
N CYS A 898 27.24 5.96 5.73
CA CYS A 898 27.53 4.92 4.73
C CYS A 898 28.08 5.52 3.43
N GLY A 899 27.46 6.61 3.00
CA GLY A 899 27.73 7.22 1.71
C GLY A 899 29.06 7.97 1.68
N GLN A 900 29.56 8.20 0.47
CA GLN A 900 30.76 8.99 0.18
C GLN A 900 30.39 10.30 -0.52
N ALA A 901 31.33 11.24 -0.59
CA ALA A 901 31.08 12.56 -1.17
C ALA A 901 30.60 12.50 -2.64
N SER A 902 31.03 11.49 -3.41
CA SER A 902 30.63 11.33 -4.81
C SER A 902 29.29 10.63 -5.05
N ASP A 903 28.55 10.24 -4.00
CA ASP A 903 27.32 9.43 -4.14
C ASP A 903 26.13 10.18 -4.75
N ASN A 904 26.21 11.50 -4.90
CA ASN A 904 25.22 12.32 -5.62
C ASN A 904 23.77 12.13 -5.11
N ALA A 905 23.59 12.00 -3.80
CA ALA A 905 22.27 11.96 -3.20
C ALA A 905 21.42 13.18 -3.62
N HIS A 906 20.13 12.96 -3.81
CA HIS A 906 19.15 13.89 -4.41
C HIS A 906 19.43 14.28 -5.88
N LEU A 907 20.64 14.04 -6.40
CA LEU A 907 21.03 14.37 -7.76
C LEU A 907 20.88 13.16 -8.69
N LYS A 908 21.22 13.36 -9.96
CA LYS A 908 21.23 12.33 -10.99
C LYS A 908 22.40 11.35 -10.79
N ASN A 909 22.21 10.12 -11.26
CA ASN A 909 23.21 9.05 -11.14
C ASN A 909 23.65 8.88 -9.68
N GLU A 910 22.69 8.94 -8.76
CA GLU A 910 22.91 8.56 -7.37
C GLU A 910 23.53 7.15 -7.35
N LYS A 911 24.56 6.99 -6.53
CA LYS A 911 25.28 5.74 -6.41
C LYS A 911 25.65 5.45 -4.97
N LEU A 912 26.02 4.20 -4.69
CA LEU A 912 26.67 3.79 -3.46
C LEU A 912 27.80 2.81 -3.78
N ARG A 913 29.00 3.03 -3.24
CA ARG A 913 30.09 2.07 -3.40
C ARG A 913 29.77 0.77 -2.69
N ILE A 914 29.84 -0.35 -3.41
CA ILE A 914 29.50 -1.67 -2.86
C ILE A 914 30.33 -2.04 -1.63
N LEU A 915 31.60 -1.62 -1.60
CA LEU A 915 32.49 -1.81 -0.47
C LEU A 915 32.00 -1.08 0.78
N ASN A 916 31.45 0.14 0.64
CA ASN A 916 30.91 0.90 1.77
C ASN A 916 29.71 0.18 2.37
N LEU A 917 28.78 -0.29 1.53
CA LEU A 917 27.61 -1.05 1.96
C LEU A 917 28.00 -2.29 2.77
N TYR A 918 28.97 -3.06 2.28
CA TYR A 918 29.44 -4.27 2.95
C TYR A 918 30.20 -3.97 4.24
N LYS A 919 31.02 -2.91 4.26
CA LYS A 919 31.75 -2.49 5.46
C LYS A 919 30.79 -1.98 6.51
N LEU A 920 29.78 -1.19 6.15
CA LEU A 920 28.77 -0.74 7.11
C LEU A 920 28.07 -1.92 7.78
N ARG A 921 27.61 -2.92 7.01
CA ARG A 921 27.03 -4.14 7.57
C ARG A 921 27.96 -4.80 8.60
N ALA A 922 29.24 -4.98 8.26
CA ALA A 922 30.21 -5.60 9.17
C ALA A 922 30.48 -4.76 10.43
N ILE A 923 30.62 -3.44 10.27
CA ILE A 923 30.80 -2.49 11.38
C ILE A 923 29.60 -2.55 12.33
N LEU A 924 28.37 -2.57 11.79
CA LEU A 924 27.14 -2.65 12.59
C LEU A 924 26.99 -4.02 13.27
N PHE A 925 27.38 -5.11 12.60
CA PHE A 925 27.42 -6.44 13.19
C PHE A 925 28.31 -6.45 14.44
N ASP A 926 29.55 -5.95 14.33
CA ASP A 926 30.49 -5.91 15.45
C ASP A 926 30.02 -4.94 16.55
N THR A 927 29.43 -3.80 16.15
CA THR A 927 28.94 -2.78 17.09
C THR A 927 27.76 -3.30 17.91
N PHE A 928 26.72 -3.85 17.28
CA PHE A 928 25.54 -4.35 18.01
C PHE A 928 25.84 -5.56 18.88
N LYS A 929 26.84 -6.37 18.50
CA LYS A 929 27.33 -7.48 19.31
C LYS A 929 27.95 -7.02 20.62
N GLU A 930 28.69 -5.91 20.63
CA GLU A 930 29.44 -5.44 21.80
C GLU A 930 28.67 -4.36 22.60
N LEU A 931 27.78 -3.61 21.96
CA LEU A 931 27.04 -2.51 22.58
C LEU A 931 26.14 -2.98 23.73
N GLY A 932 25.55 -4.18 23.63
CA GLY A 932 24.76 -4.79 24.71
C GLY A 932 25.57 -5.15 25.96
N ASP A 933 26.87 -5.43 25.81
CA ASP A 933 27.76 -5.79 26.93
C ASP A 933 28.41 -4.54 27.56
N SER A 934 28.54 -3.47 26.78
CA SER A 934 29.23 -2.23 27.14
C SER A 934 28.52 -1.40 28.23
N HIS A 935 27.24 -1.67 28.52
CA HIS A 935 26.49 -1.01 29.59
C HIS A 935 27.04 -1.27 31.00
N SER A 936 27.92 -2.26 31.15
CA SER A 936 28.63 -2.54 32.41
C SER A 936 29.88 -1.68 32.64
N ILE A 937 30.26 -0.82 31.68
CA ILE A 937 31.49 0.00 31.72
C ILE A 937 31.22 1.49 32.04
N SER A 938 29.96 1.90 32.17
CA SER A 938 29.60 3.30 32.44
C SER A 938 28.61 3.44 33.62
N ILE A 939 29.15 3.32 34.83
CA ILE A 939 28.76 4.11 36.02
C ILE A 939 29.98 4.91 36.44
#